data_AF-A0A930M8Z4-F1
#
_entry.id   AF-A0A930M8Z4-F1
#
_cell.length_a   1.000
_cell.length_b   1.000
_cell.length_c   1.000
_cell.angle_alpha   90.00
_cell.angle_beta   90.00
_cell.angle_gamma   90.00
#
_symmetry.space_group_name_H-M   'P 1'
#
loop_
_entity.id
_entity.type
_entity.pdbx_description
1 polymer ?
#
loop_
_entity_poly.entity_id
_entity_poly.type
_entity_poly.pdbx_seq_one_letter_code
_entity_poly.pdbx_strand_id
1 'polypeptide(L)'
;MRDDFSVFWHNDEYTRELFFDLLTRSEQDTYDDDFLLQLAAYREAGGDAAHADIFSAQYLLHHGDAENAAVCGERAYEKRPVSLEVWRILAAAYSSLGRDADATVMQGYAYRLYRRQSHLSLQLTEENMQTCLNRLSLALCPGNYAPLVPQRARLDACGLQFESNVFVGEALPQEKNTDALPFWSALYTESEYLSDRAVMLEVIRGNDAFLHAGYKDMVFQLQRAQEVTVPTVINILDGKPQIIPIAGTTEGQRLLVQTAQEARPACLGKWSFSYFRIDEPVTIRTEDESPYVLGTPIPLGHSTRRKKLVLNILLDGLSWPVVREHFSDAMPNIAAFFSEGTVFDQHFAGSEYTFPSLPSIATGRYPHHTQIFNEKNSHELPLTQKTISEQMKTLGYLCCAPLATGDSIYSGALRGYDQLTVNAGKAPACVGVERTIRQLEAFWECDLCLFLHTTDVHPWNGVDYKFATEVETHLPLDDRLFPLEKNGLSVRLPDFPIYRQQFWAELRHVDRSIGQLLSYVAAHYAEDDYIVNLYSDHGTSIFSPPPPGGRIDVVSECSTAAAWMMRGAGVPAGAVVHDLTSAVDIYPTLGHLCGFSSADDIDGHLPAIFGGTARDAVYSASQYPGQTYKLAVRTHDHTMRVETREPVDEDGTVNFEQAVVGIYPRGHELDENYAVDSTELRAFFYPRARNFVRETANNGEFWPAMRKARPEWFGGST
;
A
#
# COMPACT_ATOMS: atom_id res chain seq x y z
N MET A 1 3.63 35.09 -0.05
CA MET A 1 3.42 35.02 -1.53
C MET A 1 2.64 36.25 -1.99
N ARG A 2 2.94 36.85 -3.14
CA ARG A 2 2.15 37.97 -3.69
C ARG A 2 0.88 37.44 -4.39
N ASP A 3 -0.21 38.20 -4.31
CA ASP A 3 -1.52 37.85 -4.87
C ASP A 3 -1.62 38.03 -6.40
N ASP A 4 -0.54 38.44 -7.07
CA ASP A 4 -0.49 38.64 -8.52
C ASP A 4 -0.23 37.36 -9.31
N PHE A 5 0.03 36.23 -8.62
CA PHE A 5 0.32 34.91 -9.19
C PHE A 5 1.41 34.91 -10.27
N SER A 6 2.34 35.87 -10.26
CA SER A 6 3.41 35.95 -11.27
C SER A 6 4.50 34.89 -11.07
N VAL A 7 4.62 34.35 -9.85
CA VAL A 7 5.55 33.28 -9.49
C VAL A 7 4.78 32.14 -8.86
N PHE A 8 5.07 30.89 -9.25
CA PHE A 8 4.37 29.73 -8.71
C PHE A 8 4.68 29.50 -7.23
N TRP A 9 5.95 29.48 -6.82
CA TRP A 9 6.36 29.20 -5.44
C TRP A 9 7.47 30.15 -5.01
N HIS A 10 7.41 30.62 -3.77
CA HIS A 10 8.48 31.39 -3.14
C HIS A 10 8.75 30.82 -1.76
N ASN A 11 10.02 30.57 -1.47
CA ASN A 11 10.44 30.21 -0.13
C ASN A 11 10.35 31.41 0.81
N ASP A 12 10.01 31.15 2.06
CA ASP A 12 10.09 32.10 3.16
C ASP A 12 11.53 32.13 3.68
N GLU A 13 12.28 33.15 3.24
CA GLU A 13 13.70 33.33 3.59
C GLU A 13 13.90 33.46 5.11
N TYR A 14 13.01 34.16 5.80
CA TYR A 14 13.12 34.38 7.25
C TYR A 14 12.99 33.06 8.00
N THR A 15 11.94 32.30 7.72
CA THR A 15 11.69 30.99 8.33
C THR A 15 12.84 30.01 8.05
N ARG A 16 13.37 30.02 6.82
CA ARG A 16 14.53 29.21 6.42
C ARG A 16 15.81 29.61 7.16
N GLU A 17 16.06 30.90 7.36
CA GLU A 17 17.19 31.38 8.16
C GLU A 17 17.08 30.93 9.63
N LEU A 18 15.88 30.99 10.21
CA LEU A 18 15.64 30.49 11.57
C LEU A 18 15.94 28.99 11.69
N PHE A 19 15.54 28.19 10.70
CA PHE A 19 15.85 26.74 10.63
C PHE A 19 17.36 26.48 10.63
N PHE A 20 18.13 27.18 9.78
CA PHE A 20 19.58 26.97 9.70
C PHE A 20 20.33 27.48 10.93
N ASP A 21 19.83 28.52 11.61
CA ASP A 21 20.36 28.95 12.92
C ASP A 21 20.15 27.86 13.98
N LEU A 22 18.93 27.31 14.09
CA LEU A 22 18.63 26.19 14.99
C LEU A 22 19.48 24.96 14.68
N LEU A 23 19.62 24.60 13.41
CA LEU A 23 20.48 23.50 12.97
C LEU A 23 21.93 23.72 13.41
N THR A 24 22.47 24.92 13.19
CA THR A 24 23.85 25.27 13.58
C THR A 24 24.04 25.14 15.08
N ARG A 25 23.08 25.59 15.89
CA ARG A 25 23.12 25.46 17.36
C ARG A 25 23.04 24.00 17.80
N SER A 26 22.15 23.20 17.20
CA SER A 26 22.04 21.76 17.46
C SER A 26 23.34 21.02 17.13
N GLU A 27 23.99 21.35 16.01
CA GLU A 27 25.29 20.76 15.61
C GLU A 27 26.43 21.14 16.56
N GLN A 28 26.31 22.28 17.25
CA GLN A 28 27.24 22.75 18.28
C GLN A 28 26.86 22.30 19.70
N ASP A 29 25.83 21.47 19.85
CA ASP A 29 25.28 21.02 21.15
C ASP A 29 24.91 22.20 22.08
N THR A 30 24.44 23.30 21.49
CA THR A 30 24.08 24.54 22.21
C THR A 30 22.56 24.62 22.41
N TYR A 31 22.09 24.03 23.52
CA TYR A 31 20.67 23.96 23.89
C TYR A 31 20.37 24.83 25.13
N ASP A 32 20.46 26.15 24.97
CA ASP A 32 20.26 27.16 26.02
C ASP A 32 18.95 27.97 25.81
N ASP A 33 18.75 29.03 26.60
CA ASP A 33 17.56 29.89 26.50
C ASP A 33 17.46 30.58 25.12
N ASP A 34 18.59 30.89 24.48
CA ASP A 34 18.62 31.47 23.14
C ASP A 34 18.13 30.47 22.08
N PHE A 35 18.45 29.17 22.23
CA PHE A 35 17.88 28.11 21.40
C PHE A 35 16.35 28.07 21.50
N LEU A 36 15.80 28.17 22.71
CA LEU A 36 14.34 28.17 22.91
C LEU A 36 13.67 29.41 22.31
N LEU A 37 14.29 30.59 22.46
CA LEU A 37 13.81 31.82 21.82
C LEU A 37 13.78 31.69 20.30
N GLN A 38 14.82 31.11 19.71
CA GLN A 38 14.90 30.88 18.28
C GLN A 38 13.86 29.85 17.80
N LEU A 39 13.64 28.79 18.56
CA LEU A 39 12.65 27.76 18.27
C LEU A 39 11.22 28.32 18.36
N ALA A 40 10.95 29.20 19.34
CA ALA A 40 9.69 29.92 19.44
C ALA A 40 9.48 30.83 18.21
N ALA A 41 10.50 31.60 17.82
CA ALA A 41 10.45 32.44 16.62
C ALA A 41 10.17 31.61 15.35
N TYR A 42 10.79 30.43 15.20
CA TYR A 42 10.55 29.53 14.06
C TYR A 42 9.10 29.05 14.02
N ARG A 43 8.53 28.66 15.17
CA ARG A 43 7.11 28.26 15.26
C ARG A 43 6.18 29.43 14.96
N GLU A 44 6.46 30.62 15.50
CA GLU A 44 5.66 31.83 15.26
C GLU A 44 5.69 32.29 13.80
N ALA A 45 6.82 32.08 13.11
CA ALA A 45 6.99 32.36 11.69
C ALA A 45 6.25 31.34 10.77
N GLY A 46 5.69 30.27 11.34
CA GLY A 46 5.02 29.22 10.56
C GLY A 46 5.98 28.16 10.00
N GLY A 47 7.12 27.96 10.66
CA GLY A 47 8.06 26.88 10.34
C GLY A 47 7.43 25.49 10.34
N ASP A 48 8.07 24.56 9.64
CA ASP A 48 7.60 23.18 9.54
C ASP A 48 7.48 22.57 10.94
N ALA A 49 6.29 22.03 11.21
CA ALA A 49 5.96 21.56 12.54
C ALA A 49 6.73 20.28 12.92
N ALA A 50 7.13 19.45 11.96
CA ALA A 50 7.98 18.29 12.22
C ALA A 50 9.42 18.74 12.53
N HIS A 51 9.96 19.72 11.80
CA HIS A 51 11.26 20.34 12.14
C HIS A 51 11.27 20.93 13.55
N ALA A 52 10.24 21.71 13.89
CA ALA A 52 10.12 22.30 15.22
C ALA A 52 10.04 21.24 16.33
N ASP A 53 9.33 20.14 16.09
CA ASP A 53 9.24 19.02 17.03
C ASP A 53 10.56 18.23 17.14
N ILE A 54 11.33 18.09 16.05
CA ILE A 54 12.69 17.52 16.08
C ILE A 54 13.61 18.37 16.96
N PHE A 55 13.66 19.68 16.74
CA PHE A 55 14.47 20.59 17.57
C PHE A 55 14.03 20.58 19.04
N SER A 56 12.73 20.50 19.30
CA SER A 56 12.19 20.38 20.66
C SER A 56 12.68 19.09 21.33
N ALA A 57 12.63 17.96 20.63
CA ALA A 57 13.09 16.67 21.14
C ALA A 57 14.60 16.65 21.40
N GLN A 58 15.40 17.27 20.52
CA GLN A 58 16.85 17.41 20.71
C GLN A 58 17.19 18.19 21.98
N TYR A 59 16.55 19.34 22.20
CA TYR A 59 16.69 20.13 23.43
C TYR A 59 16.32 19.30 24.67
N LEU A 60 15.16 18.63 24.64
CA LEU A 60 14.67 17.84 25.77
C LEU A 60 15.60 16.67 26.11
N LEU A 61 16.14 15.97 25.10
CA LEU A 61 17.13 14.90 25.31
C LEU A 61 18.42 15.43 25.94
N HIS A 62 18.92 16.58 25.49
CA HIS A 62 20.11 17.21 26.06
C HIS A 62 19.93 17.48 27.57
N HIS A 63 18.73 17.89 27.99
CA HIS A 63 18.38 18.16 29.39
C HIS A 63 17.86 16.92 30.16
N GLY A 64 17.95 15.73 29.57
CA GLY A 64 17.60 14.46 30.22
C GLY A 64 16.10 14.17 30.32
N ASP A 65 15.25 14.91 29.61
CA ASP A 65 13.80 14.72 29.56
C ASP A 65 13.39 13.81 28.39
N ALA A 66 13.69 12.52 28.52
CA ALA A 66 13.40 11.52 27.50
C ALA A 66 11.90 11.33 27.24
N GLU A 67 11.05 11.54 28.26
CA GLU A 67 9.60 11.37 28.15
C GLU A 67 9.00 12.43 27.22
N ASN A 68 9.27 13.72 27.47
CA ASN A 68 8.76 14.77 26.60
C ASN A 68 9.46 14.79 25.23
N ALA A 69 10.72 14.35 25.16
CA ALA A 69 11.41 14.16 23.89
C ALA A 69 10.73 13.09 23.03
N ALA A 70 10.33 11.96 23.61
CA ALA A 70 9.57 10.93 22.90
C ALA A 70 8.25 11.48 22.36
N VAL A 71 7.51 12.26 23.16
CA VAL A 71 6.26 12.89 22.72
C VAL A 71 6.48 13.84 21.54
N CYS A 72 7.53 14.67 21.56
CA CYS A 72 7.87 15.53 20.43
C CYS A 72 8.30 14.71 19.21
N GLY A 73 9.15 13.70 19.39
CA GLY A 73 9.59 12.82 18.32
C GLY A 73 8.45 12.03 17.68
N GLU A 74 7.47 11.57 18.47
CA GLU A 74 6.28 10.84 17.98
C GLU A 74 5.40 11.76 17.12
N ARG A 75 5.19 13.03 17.52
CA ARG A 75 4.49 14.02 16.68
C ARG A 75 5.23 14.32 15.38
N ALA A 76 6.57 14.38 15.41
CA ALA A 76 7.36 14.53 14.20
C ALA A 76 7.26 13.28 13.31
N TYR A 77 7.28 12.09 13.90
CA TYR A 77 7.15 10.81 13.21
C TYR A 77 5.80 10.63 12.53
N GLU A 78 4.71 11.06 13.16
CA GLU A 78 3.37 11.03 12.53
C GLU A 78 3.32 11.85 11.23
N LYS A 79 4.12 12.91 11.12
CA LYS A 79 4.18 13.77 9.92
C LYS A 79 5.24 13.34 8.92
N ARG A 80 6.37 12.81 9.42
CA ARG A 80 7.57 12.47 8.65
C ARG A 80 8.15 11.14 9.15
N PRO A 81 7.48 10.01 8.89
CA PRO A 81 7.93 8.70 9.36
C PRO A 81 9.18 8.20 8.64
N VAL A 82 9.58 8.84 7.52
CA VAL A 82 10.77 8.48 6.73
C VAL A 82 11.90 9.50 6.89
N SER A 83 12.16 9.96 8.12
CA SER A 83 13.20 10.95 8.43
C SER A 83 14.28 10.39 9.35
N LEU A 84 15.55 10.54 8.94
CA LEU A 84 16.70 10.10 9.75
C LEU A 84 16.75 10.78 11.11
N GLU A 85 16.49 12.09 11.16
CA GLU A 85 16.59 12.83 12.41
C GLU A 85 15.47 12.44 13.38
N VAL A 86 14.26 12.18 12.86
CA VAL A 86 13.16 11.61 13.66
C VAL A 86 13.53 10.25 14.24
N TRP A 87 14.11 9.37 13.43
CA TRP A 87 14.51 8.04 13.92
C TRP A 87 15.62 8.12 14.97
N ARG A 88 16.56 9.06 14.85
CA ARG A 88 17.63 9.26 15.84
C ARG A 88 17.09 9.72 17.18
N ILE A 89 16.25 10.75 17.19
CA ILE A 89 15.66 11.26 18.44
C ILE A 89 14.79 10.20 19.11
N LEU A 90 13.98 9.47 18.33
CA LEU A 90 13.11 8.43 18.88
C LEU A 90 13.90 7.22 19.36
N ALA A 91 14.91 6.77 18.62
CA ALA A 91 15.78 5.69 19.07
C ALA A 91 16.45 6.02 20.41
N ALA A 92 16.93 7.25 20.58
CA ALA A 92 17.54 7.71 21.82
C ALA A 92 16.51 7.79 22.97
N ALA A 93 15.39 8.48 22.74
CA ALA A 93 14.33 8.65 23.75
C ALA A 93 13.76 7.29 24.19
N TYR A 94 13.41 6.41 23.25
CA TYR A 94 12.89 5.08 23.54
C TYR A 94 13.89 4.22 24.32
N SER A 95 15.18 4.28 23.97
CA SER A 95 16.22 3.55 24.72
C SER A 95 16.32 4.04 26.17
N SER A 96 16.25 5.36 26.40
CA SER A 96 16.25 5.93 27.75
C SER A 96 15.01 5.57 28.57
N LEU A 97 13.89 5.27 27.91
CA LEU A 97 12.62 4.86 28.52
C LEU A 97 12.47 3.33 28.66
N GLY A 98 13.46 2.53 28.24
CA GLY A 98 13.38 1.06 28.24
C GLY A 98 12.42 0.48 27.19
N ARG A 99 12.07 1.26 26.16
CA ARG A 99 11.25 0.84 25.00
C ARG A 99 12.12 0.22 23.91
N ASP A 100 12.88 -0.82 24.27
CA ASP A 100 13.95 -1.39 23.44
C ASP A 100 13.49 -1.87 22.05
N ALA A 101 12.30 -2.44 21.98
CA ALA A 101 11.72 -2.93 20.71
C ALA A 101 11.39 -1.77 19.76
N ASP A 102 10.88 -0.65 20.28
CA ASP A 102 10.57 0.54 19.49
C ASP A 102 11.86 1.25 19.06
N ALA A 103 12.85 1.36 19.97
CA ALA A 103 14.17 1.87 19.65
C ALA A 103 14.84 1.05 18.53
N THR A 104 14.71 -0.29 18.58
CA THR A 104 15.23 -1.21 17.57
C THR A 104 14.63 -0.96 16.19
N VAL A 105 13.32 -0.69 16.11
CA VAL A 105 12.66 -0.35 14.83
C VAL A 105 13.25 0.93 14.24
N MET A 106 13.35 2.00 15.03
CA MET A 106 13.90 3.28 14.57
C MET A 106 15.36 3.13 14.09
N GLN A 107 16.18 2.39 14.83
CA GLN A 107 17.55 2.08 14.41
C GLN A 107 17.59 1.23 13.14
N GLY A 108 16.66 0.28 12.96
CA GLY A 108 16.51 -0.54 11.77
C GLY A 108 16.23 0.30 10.52
N TYR A 109 15.26 1.21 10.58
CA TYR A 109 14.96 2.13 9.48
C TYR A 109 16.18 3.00 9.12
N ALA A 110 16.85 3.56 10.12
CA ALA A 110 18.05 4.36 9.93
C ALA A 110 19.21 3.53 9.32
N TYR A 111 19.40 2.29 9.76
CA TYR A 111 20.41 1.38 9.22
C TYR A 111 20.12 0.99 7.77
N ARG A 112 18.84 0.77 7.41
CA ARG A 112 18.42 0.39 6.06
C ARG A 112 18.69 1.50 5.04
N LEU A 113 18.25 2.73 5.31
CA LEU A 113 18.38 3.84 4.35
C LEU A 113 19.71 4.60 4.49
N TYR A 114 20.29 4.66 5.69
CA TYR A 114 21.43 5.52 6.01
C TYR A 114 22.58 4.73 6.66
N ARG A 115 22.90 3.54 6.15
CA ARG A 115 23.89 2.61 6.72
C ARG A 115 25.26 3.22 7.07
N ARG A 116 25.73 4.21 6.30
CA ARG A 116 27.02 4.89 6.56
C ARG A 116 26.92 5.94 7.67
N GLN A 117 25.71 6.39 7.99
CA GLN A 117 25.41 7.44 8.97
C GLN A 117 24.72 6.89 10.23
N SER A 118 24.53 5.56 10.31
CA SER A 118 23.79 4.87 11.36
C SER A 118 24.51 3.60 11.80
N HIS A 119 24.41 3.26 13.08
CA HIS A 119 24.93 2.02 13.65
C HIS A 119 23.84 1.37 14.51
N LEU A 120 23.83 0.04 14.58
CA LEU A 120 22.91 -0.69 15.44
C LEU A 120 23.54 -0.84 16.83
N SER A 121 22.84 -0.36 17.84
CA SER A 121 23.13 -0.52 19.27
C SER A 121 21.87 -1.04 19.94
N LEU A 122 21.69 -2.37 19.89
CA LEU A 122 20.48 -3.04 20.35
C LEU A 122 20.62 -3.43 21.82
N GLN A 123 19.64 -3.02 22.64
CA GLN A 123 19.50 -3.48 24.02
C GLN A 123 18.71 -4.80 24.04
N LEU A 124 19.43 -5.91 23.96
CA LEU A 124 18.84 -7.25 23.91
C LEU A 124 18.95 -7.95 25.26
N THR A 125 17.82 -8.46 25.74
CA THR A 125 17.67 -9.32 26.91
C THR A 125 17.06 -10.65 26.47
N GLU A 126 17.15 -11.69 27.31
CA GLU A 126 16.51 -12.99 27.00
C GLU A 126 14.99 -12.84 26.74
N GLU A 127 14.34 -11.89 27.41
CA GLU A 127 12.90 -11.64 27.29
C GLU A 127 12.52 -10.89 26.00
N ASN A 128 13.31 -9.87 25.60
CA ASN A 128 12.95 -9.02 24.45
C ASN A 128 13.59 -9.48 23.13
N MET A 129 14.60 -10.37 23.17
CA MET A 129 15.48 -10.65 22.03
C MET A 129 14.71 -11.06 20.78
N GLN A 130 13.77 -12.01 20.89
CA GLN A 130 13.04 -12.50 19.73
C GLN A 130 12.16 -11.40 19.11
N THR A 131 11.49 -10.61 19.95
CA THR A 131 10.65 -9.48 19.51
C THR A 131 11.49 -8.42 18.81
N CYS A 132 12.62 -8.02 19.40
CA CYS A 132 13.53 -7.04 18.81
C CYS A 132 14.11 -7.52 17.47
N LEU A 133 14.59 -8.76 17.38
CA LEU A 133 15.13 -9.32 16.13
C LEU A 133 14.06 -9.44 15.04
N ASN A 134 12.83 -9.83 15.40
CA ASN A 134 11.71 -9.91 14.47
C ASN A 134 11.31 -8.52 13.93
N ARG A 135 11.17 -7.53 14.82
CA ARG A 135 10.87 -6.14 14.43
C ARG A 135 12.00 -5.50 13.62
N LEU A 136 13.26 -5.77 13.98
CA LEU A 136 14.42 -5.34 13.21
C LEU A 136 14.39 -5.93 11.79
N SER A 137 14.09 -7.22 11.67
CA SER A 137 13.99 -7.89 10.36
C SER A 137 12.97 -7.19 9.46
N LEU A 138 11.82 -6.79 10.03
CA LEU A 138 10.79 -6.06 9.31
C LEU A 138 11.23 -4.63 8.94
N ALA A 139 11.87 -3.90 9.85
CA ALA A 139 12.38 -2.55 9.62
C ALA A 139 13.49 -2.50 8.53
N LEU A 140 14.17 -3.62 8.30
CA LEU A 140 15.18 -3.77 7.25
C LEU A 140 14.59 -4.21 5.89
N CYS A 141 13.33 -4.63 5.86
CA CYS A 141 12.63 -5.01 4.63
C CYS A 141 12.14 -3.78 3.86
N PRO A 142 12.03 -3.88 2.52
CA PRO A 142 11.20 -2.95 1.79
C PRO A 142 9.73 -3.13 2.19
N GLY A 143 8.88 -2.14 1.89
CA GLY A 143 7.45 -2.19 2.22
C GLY A 143 6.63 -3.17 1.39
N ASN A 144 7.22 -3.76 0.35
CA ASN A 144 6.60 -4.71 -0.59
C ASN A 144 7.10 -6.15 -0.40
N TYR A 145 6.42 -7.09 -1.08
CA TYR A 145 6.74 -8.52 -1.12
C TYR A 145 6.56 -9.30 0.18
N ALA A 146 5.65 -8.90 1.08
CA ALA A 146 5.30 -9.76 2.21
C ALA A 146 4.82 -11.15 1.73
N PRO A 147 5.14 -12.26 2.44
CA PRO A 147 5.86 -12.33 3.72
C PRO A 147 7.39 -12.52 3.59
N LEU A 148 7.99 -12.16 2.45
CA LEU A 148 9.43 -12.32 2.22
C LEU A 148 10.25 -11.36 3.09
N VAL A 149 11.42 -11.83 3.55
CA VAL A 149 12.31 -11.11 4.46
C VAL A 149 13.75 -11.20 3.95
N PRO A 150 14.17 -10.29 3.06
CA PRO A 150 15.52 -10.34 2.49
C PRO A 150 16.66 -10.16 3.50
N GLN A 151 16.36 -9.64 4.69
CA GLN A 151 17.33 -9.37 5.76
C GLN A 151 16.75 -9.80 7.11
N ARG A 152 16.59 -11.11 7.32
CA ARG A 152 16.18 -11.67 8.62
C ARG A 152 17.32 -11.55 9.61
N ALA A 153 17.12 -10.76 10.65
CA ALA A 153 18.07 -10.58 11.74
C ALA A 153 18.08 -11.81 12.65
N ARG A 154 19.28 -12.31 12.95
CA ARG A 154 19.53 -13.41 13.89
C ARG A 154 20.74 -13.12 14.75
N LEU A 155 20.72 -13.58 16.00
CA LEU A 155 21.88 -13.51 16.88
C LEU A 155 22.47 -14.91 17.03
N ASP A 156 23.76 -15.05 16.73
CA ASP A 156 24.50 -16.30 16.92
C ASP A 156 25.84 -16.06 17.65
N ALA A 157 26.69 -17.07 17.72
CA ALA A 157 28.00 -16.99 18.38
C ALA A 157 28.96 -15.96 17.73
N CYS A 158 28.71 -15.57 16.48
CA CYS A 158 29.45 -14.55 15.75
C CYS A 158 28.82 -13.15 15.85
N GLY A 159 27.70 -13.00 16.54
CA GLY A 159 26.97 -11.75 16.73
C GLY A 159 25.74 -11.62 15.84
N LEU A 160 25.35 -10.39 15.54
CA LEU A 160 24.16 -10.11 14.72
C LEU A 160 24.43 -10.42 13.25
N GLN A 161 23.68 -11.37 12.68
CA GLN A 161 23.72 -11.77 11.28
C GLN A 161 22.42 -11.40 10.57
N PHE A 162 22.50 -11.28 9.24
CA PHE A 162 21.35 -11.08 8.36
C PHE A 162 21.34 -12.14 7.26
N GLU A 163 20.23 -12.84 7.11
CA GLU A 163 20.05 -13.88 6.09
C GLU A 163 18.72 -13.69 5.34
N SER A 164 18.68 -14.12 4.08
CA SER A 164 17.45 -14.20 3.29
C SER A 164 16.50 -15.25 3.89
N ASN A 165 15.26 -14.87 4.18
CA ASN A 165 14.26 -15.81 4.69
C ASN A 165 12.82 -15.36 4.38
N VAL A 166 11.83 -16.07 4.92
CA VAL A 166 10.40 -15.75 4.85
C VAL A 166 9.80 -15.93 6.24
N PHE A 167 8.87 -15.04 6.64
CA PHE A 167 8.02 -15.34 7.79
C PHE A 167 7.01 -16.43 7.38
N VAL A 168 7.17 -17.65 7.90
CA VAL A 168 6.25 -18.77 7.65
C VAL A 168 6.30 -19.72 8.84
N GLY A 169 5.13 -20.21 9.24
CA GLY A 169 5.01 -20.98 10.48
C GLY A 169 5.05 -20.12 11.74
N GLU A 170 4.84 -18.81 11.60
CA GLU A 170 4.96 -17.82 12.68
C GLU A 170 4.07 -16.60 12.40
N ALA A 171 3.84 -15.79 13.44
CA ALA A 171 3.18 -14.49 13.30
C ALA A 171 4.07 -13.47 12.59
N LEU A 172 3.49 -12.69 11.69
CA LEU A 172 4.12 -11.50 11.15
C LEU A 172 4.34 -10.49 12.29
N PRO A 173 5.56 -9.93 12.44
CA PRO A 173 5.80 -8.89 13.42
C PRO A 173 4.96 -7.65 13.08
N GLN A 174 4.52 -6.95 14.12
CA GLN A 174 3.83 -5.66 13.97
C GLN A 174 4.66 -4.58 14.67
N GLU A 175 4.74 -3.41 14.03
CA GLU A 175 5.33 -2.22 14.64
C GLU A 175 4.44 -1.72 15.78
N LYS A 176 3.12 -1.66 15.53
CA LYS A 176 2.14 -1.14 16.50
C LYS A 176 1.33 -2.29 17.13
N ASN A 177 1.12 -2.19 18.44
CA ASN A 177 0.27 -3.14 19.16
C ASN A 177 -1.20 -2.83 18.88
N THR A 178 -1.98 -3.85 18.53
CA THR A 178 -3.44 -3.74 18.32
C THR A 178 -4.17 -4.83 19.09
N ASP A 179 -5.45 -4.63 19.41
CA ASP A 179 -6.29 -5.67 20.04
C ASP A 179 -6.57 -6.87 19.12
N ALA A 180 -6.37 -6.71 17.81
CA ALA A 180 -6.51 -7.79 16.84
C ALA A 180 -5.32 -8.75 16.89
N LEU A 181 -5.58 -10.05 16.74
CA LEU A 181 -4.53 -11.05 16.56
C LEU A 181 -3.63 -10.69 15.37
N PRO A 182 -2.33 -10.97 15.39
CA PRO A 182 -1.46 -10.76 14.24
C PRO A 182 -1.85 -11.66 13.07
N PHE A 183 -1.35 -11.34 11.88
CA PHE A 183 -1.40 -12.30 10.78
C PHE A 183 -0.39 -13.42 11.02
N TRP A 184 -0.87 -14.65 11.11
CA TRP A 184 -0.03 -15.84 11.12
C TRP A 184 0.19 -16.33 9.69
N SER A 185 1.46 -16.49 9.30
CA SER A 185 1.85 -16.78 7.92
C SER A 185 1.91 -18.28 7.67
N ALA A 186 0.94 -18.77 6.89
CA ALA A 186 0.81 -20.15 6.45
C ALA A 186 1.01 -20.27 4.93
N LEU A 187 0.86 -21.48 4.42
CA LEU A 187 0.85 -21.81 3.00
C LEU A 187 -0.59 -22.05 2.56
N TYR A 188 -0.96 -21.44 1.45
CA TYR A 188 -2.26 -21.71 0.84
C TYR A 188 -2.26 -23.14 0.29
N THR A 189 -3.12 -23.99 0.83
CA THR A 189 -3.30 -25.38 0.40
C THR A 189 -4.77 -25.59 0.11
N GLU A 190 -5.06 -26.05 -1.09
CA GLU A 190 -6.44 -26.22 -1.51
C GLU A 190 -6.53 -27.44 -2.42
N SER A 191 -7.29 -28.46 -1.98
CA SER A 191 -7.44 -29.74 -2.70
C SER A 191 -6.10 -30.45 -2.97
N GLU A 192 -5.15 -30.30 -2.05
CA GLU A 192 -3.78 -30.86 -2.09
C GLU A 192 -3.42 -31.52 -0.74
N TYR A 193 -2.26 -32.17 -0.65
CA TYR A 193 -1.75 -32.71 0.61
C TYR A 193 -1.32 -31.59 1.56
N LEU A 194 -1.75 -31.68 2.81
CA LEU A 194 -1.70 -30.58 3.79
C LEU A 194 -0.28 -30.10 4.16
N SER A 195 0.76 -30.94 4.04
CA SER A 195 2.12 -30.61 4.49
C SER A 195 3.18 -30.54 3.37
N ASP A 196 2.87 -30.96 2.14
CA ASP A 196 3.86 -31.11 1.06
C ASP A 196 4.61 -29.80 0.78
N ARG A 197 3.89 -28.68 0.69
CA ARG A 197 4.48 -27.35 0.45
C ARG A 197 5.35 -26.89 1.61
N ALA A 198 4.97 -27.19 2.85
CA ALA A 198 5.74 -26.83 4.04
C ALA A 198 7.06 -27.62 4.08
N VAL A 199 7.01 -28.93 3.82
CA VAL A 199 8.20 -29.80 3.73
C VAL A 199 9.15 -29.28 2.66
N MET A 200 8.65 -28.90 1.48
CA MET A 200 9.48 -28.30 0.43
C MET A 200 10.08 -26.97 0.88
N LEU A 201 9.27 -26.07 1.44
CA LEU A 201 9.70 -24.72 1.80
C LEU A 201 10.77 -24.71 2.90
N GLU A 202 10.70 -25.62 3.87
CA GLU A 202 11.72 -25.74 4.93
C GLU A 202 13.13 -25.95 4.38
N VAL A 203 13.25 -26.69 3.28
CA VAL A 203 14.55 -26.98 2.64
C VAL A 203 15.11 -25.75 1.92
N ILE A 204 14.23 -24.89 1.35
CA ILE A 204 14.64 -23.85 0.40
C ILE A 204 14.49 -22.42 0.91
N ARG A 205 13.72 -22.15 1.98
CA ARG A 205 13.40 -20.78 2.42
C ARG A 205 14.60 -19.92 2.79
N GLY A 206 15.69 -20.54 3.28
CA GLY A 206 16.94 -19.86 3.63
C GLY A 206 17.92 -19.69 2.47
N ASN A 207 17.54 -20.06 1.25
CA ASN A 207 18.39 -19.96 0.06
C ASN A 207 18.09 -18.67 -0.71
N ASP A 208 19.12 -17.90 -1.05
CA ASP A 208 18.97 -16.67 -1.84
C ASP A 208 18.26 -16.89 -3.18
N ALA A 209 18.42 -18.07 -3.81
CA ALA A 209 17.72 -18.42 -5.04
C ALA A 209 16.19 -18.51 -4.86
N PHE A 210 15.73 -18.86 -3.65
CA PHE A 210 14.31 -18.85 -3.33
C PHE A 210 13.77 -17.41 -3.34
N LEU A 211 14.42 -16.47 -2.66
CA LEU A 211 14.02 -15.06 -2.68
C LEU A 211 14.23 -14.38 -4.03
N HIS A 212 15.11 -14.90 -4.89
CA HIS A 212 15.30 -14.36 -6.24
C HIS A 212 14.25 -14.86 -7.24
N ALA A 213 13.88 -16.15 -7.17
CA ALA A 213 13.05 -16.79 -8.18
C ALA A 213 12.00 -17.76 -7.62
N GLY A 214 12.35 -18.54 -6.60
CA GLY A 214 11.50 -19.62 -6.08
C GLY A 214 10.18 -19.16 -5.46
N TYR A 215 10.11 -17.94 -4.93
CA TYR A 215 8.91 -17.41 -4.30
C TYR A 215 7.75 -17.15 -5.28
N LYS A 216 8.03 -17.02 -6.59
CA LYS A 216 7.03 -16.56 -7.59
C LYS A 216 5.84 -17.50 -7.77
N ASP A 217 6.05 -18.79 -7.48
CA ASP A 217 5.01 -19.83 -7.51
C ASP A 217 4.56 -20.25 -6.10
N MET A 218 5.11 -19.63 -5.05
CA MET A 218 4.72 -19.91 -3.67
C MET A 218 3.58 -18.99 -3.24
N VAL A 219 2.50 -19.59 -2.75
CA VAL A 219 1.30 -18.87 -2.32
C VAL A 219 1.14 -19.01 -0.82
N PHE A 220 1.14 -17.88 -0.14
CA PHE A 220 0.99 -17.79 1.30
C PHE A 220 -0.46 -17.51 1.68
N GLN A 221 -0.87 -17.97 2.85
CA GLN A 221 -2.13 -17.62 3.46
C GLN A 221 -1.84 -16.95 4.80
N LEU A 222 -2.11 -15.65 4.90
CA LEU A 222 -2.01 -14.90 6.13
C LEU A 222 -3.38 -14.92 6.81
N GLN A 223 -3.46 -15.51 8.00
CA GLN A 223 -4.71 -15.65 8.74
C GLN A 223 -4.59 -14.94 10.08
N ARG A 224 -5.61 -14.20 10.51
CA ARG A 224 -5.68 -13.68 11.88
C ARG A 224 -5.78 -14.87 12.84
N ALA A 225 -4.68 -15.16 13.55
CA ALA A 225 -4.52 -16.38 14.32
C ALA A 225 -3.43 -16.27 15.38
N GLN A 226 -3.43 -17.21 16.32
CA GLN A 226 -2.40 -17.33 17.37
C GLN A 226 -2.02 -18.79 17.60
N GLU A 227 -0.80 -19.01 18.07
CA GLU A 227 -0.35 -20.33 18.52
C GLU A 227 -0.91 -20.65 19.91
N VAL A 228 -1.31 -21.90 20.11
CA VAL A 228 -1.89 -22.39 21.36
C VAL A 228 -1.29 -23.75 21.71
N THR A 229 -0.92 -23.91 22.98
CA THR A 229 -0.31 -25.14 23.54
C THR A 229 -1.22 -25.89 24.50
N VAL A 230 -2.31 -25.24 24.93
CA VAL A 230 -3.23 -25.78 25.94
C VAL A 230 -4.53 -26.27 25.31
N PRO A 231 -5.23 -27.23 25.94
CA PRO A 231 -6.60 -27.56 25.58
C PRO A 231 -7.47 -26.30 25.54
N THR A 232 -8.11 -26.04 24.40
CA THR A 232 -8.91 -24.84 24.17
C THR A 232 -10.37 -25.20 24.07
N VAL A 233 -11.19 -24.55 24.90
CA VAL A 233 -12.65 -24.68 24.84
C VAL A 233 -13.18 -23.61 23.89
N ILE A 234 -13.82 -24.04 22.82
CA ILE A 234 -14.53 -23.17 21.88
C ILE A 234 -16.01 -23.24 22.22
N ASN A 235 -16.55 -22.11 22.68
CA ASN A 235 -17.97 -21.96 22.95
C ASN A 235 -18.68 -21.37 21.73
N ILE A 236 -19.96 -21.71 21.57
CA ILE A 236 -20.83 -21.11 20.57
C ILE A 236 -21.15 -19.67 20.99
N LEU A 237 -20.72 -18.68 20.20
CA LEU A 237 -21.09 -17.28 20.44
C LEU A 237 -22.51 -17.03 19.92
N ASP A 238 -23.33 -16.38 20.74
CA ASP A 238 -24.70 -15.96 20.42
C ASP A 238 -25.62 -17.07 19.88
N GLY A 239 -25.34 -18.33 20.21
CA GLY A 239 -26.11 -19.49 19.73
C GLY A 239 -25.99 -19.76 18.23
N LYS A 240 -25.03 -19.14 17.53
CA LYS A 240 -24.83 -19.28 16.09
C LYS A 240 -23.65 -20.20 15.77
N PRO A 241 -23.77 -21.12 14.80
CA PRO A 241 -22.64 -21.91 14.33
C PRO A 241 -21.49 -21.00 13.86
N GLN A 242 -20.28 -21.52 13.94
CA GLN A 242 -19.06 -20.79 13.61
C GLN A 242 -18.14 -21.65 12.77
N ILE A 243 -17.27 -21.02 11.99
CA ILE A 243 -16.14 -21.69 11.34
C ILE A 243 -14.86 -21.26 12.05
N ILE A 244 -14.03 -22.24 12.41
CA ILE A 244 -12.74 -22.00 13.07
C ILE A 244 -11.62 -22.46 12.12
N PRO A 245 -10.73 -21.55 11.67
CA PRO A 245 -9.51 -21.92 10.97
C PRO A 245 -8.51 -22.53 11.97
N ILE A 246 -7.93 -23.68 11.66
CA ILE A 246 -6.91 -24.34 12.50
C ILE A 246 -5.78 -24.84 11.60
N ALA A 247 -4.54 -24.50 11.94
CA ALA A 247 -3.34 -25.01 11.26
C ALA A 247 -2.44 -25.79 12.22
N GLY A 248 -1.70 -26.75 11.67
CA GLY A 248 -0.70 -27.50 12.42
C GLY A 248 0.68 -26.83 12.38
N THR A 249 1.53 -27.16 13.33
CA THR A 249 2.94 -26.74 13.39
C THR A 249 3.91 -27.85 12.96
N THR A 250 3.43 -29.10 12.91
CA THR A 250 4.20 -30.29 12.53
C THR A 250 3.48 -31.10 11.44
N GLU A 251 4.23 -31.97 10.76
CA GLU A 251 3.68 -32.80 9.68
C GLU A 251 2.72 -33.86 10.24
N GLY A 252 1.53 -33.97 9.66
CA GLY A 252 0.53 -34.97 10.03
C GLY A 252 0.01 -34.83 11.47
N GLN A 253 0.09 -33.62 12.03
CA GLN A 253 -0.24 -33.35 13.42
C GLN A 253 -1.67 -33.81 13.76
N ARG A 254 -1.81 -34.54 14.87
CA ARG A 254 -3.09 -35.08 15.33
C ARG A 254 -3.76 -34.11 16.30
N LEU A 255 -4.97 -33.72 15.92
CA LEU A 255 -5.86 -32.88 16.72
C LEU A 255 -7.01 -33.74 17.25
N LEU A 256 -7.27 -33.73 18.55
CA LEU A 256 -8.46 -34.33 19.12
C LEU A 256 -9.52 -33.25 19.35
N VAL A 257 -10.68 -33.43 18.72
CA VAL A 257 -11.87 -32.58 18.90
C VAL A 257 -12.87 -33.34 19.77
N GLN A 258 -13.13 -32.81 20.96
CA GLN A 258 -14.04 -33.38 21.95
C GLN A 258 -15.35 -32.59 21.96
N THR A 259 -16.46 -33.26 21.67
CA THR A 259 -17.81 -32.74 21.90
C THR A 259 -18.36 -33.28 23.22
N ALA A 260 -19.62 -32.97 23.56
CA ALA A 260 -20.28 -33.57 24.72
C ALA A 260 -20.46 -35.10 24.60
N GLN A 261 -20.47 -35.63 23.38
CA GLN A 261 -20.85 -37.02 23.09
C GLN A 261 -19.64 -37.90 22.82
N GLU A 262 -18.61 -37.39 22.16
CA GLU A 262 -17.46 -38.17 21.72
C GLU A 262 -16.21 -37.33 21.48
N ALA A 263 -15.07 -38.01 21.36
CA ALA A 263 -13.80 -37.44 20.96
C ALA A 263 -13.39 -38.06 19.61
N ARG A 264 -13.11 -37.23 18.61
CA ARG A 264 -12.66 -37.70 17.29
C ARG A 264 -11.33 -37.05 16.88
N PRO A 265 -10.41 -37.81 16.27
CA PRO A 265 -9.18 -37.24 15.75
C PRO A 265 -9.42 -36.55 14.39
N ALA A 266 -8.70 -35.46 14.17
CA ALA A 266 -8.50 -34.79 12.90
C ALA A 266 -6.99 -34.70 12.61
N CYS A 267 -6.64 -34.51 11.33
CA CYS A 267 -5.26 -34.33 10.90
C CYS A 267 -5.08 -32.89 10.43
N LEU A 268 -4.01 -32.23 10.90
CA LEU A 268 -3.62 -30.89 10.47
C LEU A 268 -2.38 -30.95 9.59
N GLY A 269 -2.28 -29.98 8.69
CA GLY A 269 -1.06 -29.74 7.91
C GLY A 269 -0.10 -28.85 8.64
N LYS A 270 1.19 -29.11 8.47
CA LYS A 270 2.22 -28.15 8.85
C LYS A 270 2.01 -26.86 8.06
N TRP A 271 1.69 -25.78 8.75
CA TRP A 271 1.51 -24.43 8.21
C TRP A 271 0.46 -24.35 7.11
N SER A 272 -0.67 -25.05 7.30
CA SER A 272 -1.81 -25.05 6.38
C SER A 272 -3.11 -25.02 7.17
N PHE A 273 -3.98 -24.05 6.90
CA PHE A 273 -5.24 -23.91 7.61
C PHE A 273 -6.31 -24.85 7.04
N SER A 274 -6.91 -25.63 7.94
CA SER A 274 -8.16 -26.35 7.72
C SER A 274 -9.30 -25.63 8.44
N TYR A 275 -10.52 -25.69 7.90
CA TYR A 275 -11.68 -25.02 8.46
C TYR A 275 -12.64 -26.02 9.12
N PHE A 276 -12.99 -25.77 10.38
CA PHE A 276 -13.86 -26.62 11.17
C PHE A 276 -15.15 -25.88 11.48
N ARG A 277 -16.30 -26.41 11.01
CA ARG A 277 -17.61 -25.90 11.41
C ARG A 277 -17.95 -26.43 12.80
N ILE A 278 -18.28 -25.53 13.71
CA ILE A 278 -18.60 -25.80 15.12
C ILE A 278 -20.02 -25.30 15.40
N ASP A 279 -20.91 -26.22 15.79
CA ASP A 279 -22.34 -25.99 16.08
C ASP A 279 -22.73 -26.29 17.54
N GLU A 280 -21.84 -26.96 18.28
CA GLU A 280 -21.91 -27.13 19.74
C GLU A 280 -20.54 -26.82 20.39
N PRO A 281 -20.47 -26.57 21.71
CA PRO A 281 -19.19 -26.35 22.38
C PRO A 281 -18.24 -27.54 22.20
N VAL A 282 -16.98 -27.25 21.84
CA VAL A 282 -15.94 -28.26 21.67
C VAL A 282 -14.71 -27.94 22.50
N THR A 283 -14.00 -28.98 22.93
CA THR A 283 -12.64 -28.85 23.47
C THR A 283 -11.66 -29.40 22.45
N ILE A 284 -10.69 -28.57 22.05
CA ILE A 284 -9.66 -28.91 21.08
C ILE A 284 -8.33 -29.09 21.81
N ARG A 285 -7.62 -30.18 21.53
CA ARG A 285 -6.28 -30.44 22.05
C ARG A 285 -5.46 -31.29 21.09
N THR A 286 -4.14 -31.19 21.18
CA THR A 286 -3.22 -32.13 20.51
C THR A 286 -3.02 -33.37 21.38
N GLU A 287 -2.65 -34.49 20.76
CA GLU A 287 -2.42 -35.76 21.49
C GLU A 287 -1.14 -35.73 22.35
N ASP A 288 -0.15 -34.96 21.91
CA ASP A 288 1.22 -34.89 22.45
C ASP A 288 1.56 -33.52 23.05
N GLU A 289 0.55 -32.67 23.29
CA GLU A 289 0.72 -31.29 23.79
C GLU A 289 1.58 -30.39 22.87
N SER A 290 1.78 -30.79 21.60
CA SER A 290 2.43 -29.95 20.60
C SER A 290 1.59 -28.69 20.31
N PRO A 291 2.22 -27.53 20.03
CA PRO A 291 1.48 -26.32 19.69
C PRO A 291 0.70 -26.47 18.38
N TYR A 292 -0.47 -25.86 18.29
CA TYR A 292 -1.25 -25.72 17.06
C TYR A 292 -1.71 -24.26 16.92
N VAL A 293 -2.19 -23.89 15.74
CA VAL A 293 -2.56 -22.51 15.44
C VAL A 293 -4.07 -22.39 15.34
N LEU A 294 -4.64 -21.45 16.09
CA LEU A 294 -6.06 -21.19 16.15
C LEU A 294 -6.37 -19.82 15.54
N GLY A 295 -7.16 -19.81 14.46
CA GLY A 295 -7.66 -18.62 13.80
C GLY A 295 -8.81 -17.95 14.57
N THR A 296 -9.05 -16.67 14.27
CA THR A 296 -10.22 -15.95 14.77
C THR A 296 -11.51 -16.68 14.37
N PRO A 297 -12.43 -16.96 15.31
CA PRO A 297 -13.72 -17.55 14.99
C PRO A 297 -14.53 -16.72 13.99
N ILE A 298 -15.11 -17.39 12.99
CA ILE A 298 -15.94 -16.78 11.94
C ILE A 298 -17.40 -17.08 12.27
N PRO A 299 -18.16 -16.13 12.85
CA PRO A 299 -19.57 -16.33 13.14
C PRO A 299 -20.38 -16.39 11.85
N LEU A 300 -21.31 -17.34 11.75
CA LEU A 300 -22.16 -17.50 10.57
C LEU A 300 -23.47 -16.74 10.71
N GLY A 301 -23.99 -16.27 9.58
CA GLY A 301 -25.29 -15.64 9.44
C GLY A 301 -25.21 -14.23 8.86
N HIS A 302 -26.23 -13.89 8.07
CA HIS A 302 -26.39 -12.57 7.48
C HIS A 302 -27.00 -11.56 8.45
N SER A 303 -26.66 -10.29 8.23
CA SER A 303 -27.36 -9.14 8.82
C SER A 303 -28.23 -8.44 7.79
N THR A 304 -29.46 -8.10 8.15
CA THR A 304 -30.35 -7.27 7.31
C THR A 304 -29.85 -5.84 7.12
N ARG A 305 -28.82 -5.42 7.85
CA ARG A 305 -28.19 -4.09 7.73
C ARG A 305 -27.03 -4.05 6.73
N ARG A 306 -26.63 -5.21 6.19
CA ARG A 306 -25.46 -5.34 5.31
C ARG A 306 -25.86 -5.90 3.95
N LYS A 307 -25.02 -5.63 2.97
CA LYS A 307 -24.99 -6.37 1.69
C LYS A 307 -24.28 -7.69 1.94
N LYS A 308 -24.77 -8.77 1.34
CA LYS A 308 -24.15 -10.10 1.47
C LYS A 308 -22.77 -10.14 0.85
N LEU A 309 -22.53 -9.36 -0.21
CA LEU A 309 -21.25 -9.29 -0.90
C LEU A 309 -20.85 -7.85 -1.21
N VAL A 310 -19.64 -7.47 -0.82
CA VAL A 310 -18.93 -6.30 -1.33
C VAL A 310 -17.63 -6.80 -1.96
N LEU A 311 -17.58 -6.81 -3.29
CA LEU A 311 -16.48 -7.35 -4.07
C LEU A 311 -15.67 -6.22 -4.70
N ASN A 312 -14.43 -6.05 -4.25
CA ASN A 312 -13.47 -5.11 -4.82
C ASN A 312 -12.53 -5.86 -5.76
N ILE A 313 -12.52 -5.47 -7.04
CA ILE A 313 -11.69 -6.06 -8.09
C ILE A 313 -10.70 -4.99 -8.55
N LEU A 314 -9.42 -5.20 -8.29
CA LEU A 314 -8.34 -4.33 -8.74
C LEU A 314 -7.64 -4.98 -9.93
N LEU A 315 -7.68 -4.30 -11.07
CA LEU A 315 -6.92 -4.63 -12.27
C LEU A 315 -5.69 -3.72 -12.33
N ASP A 316 -4.52 -4.25 -12.01
CA ASP A 316 -3.30 -3.45 -11.81
C ASP A 316 -2.78 -2.87 -13.13
N GLY A 317 -2.67 -1.54 -13.21
CA GLY A 317 -2.14 -0.84 -14.40
C GLY A 317 -3.10 -0.73 -15.60
N LEU A 318 -4.41 -0.78 -15.39
CA LEU A 318 -5.42 -0.66 -16.45
C LEU A 318 -5.67 0.82 -16.82
N SER A 319 -4.99 1.26 -17.89
CA SER A 319 -5.18 2.60 -18.46
C SER A 319 -6.55 2.75 -19.11
N TRP A 320 -7.44 3.51 -18.46
CA TRP A 320 -8.78 3.78 -18.98
C TRP A 320 -8.82 4.53 -20.32
N PRO A 321 -8.05 5.62 -20.56
CA PRO A 321 -8.13 6.36 -21.83
C PRO A 321 -7.75 5.51 -23.04
N VAL A 322 -6.92 4.47 -22.86
CA VAL A 322 -6.56 3.51 -23.91
C VAL A 322 -7.71 2.54 -24.19
N VAL A 323 -8.41 2.11 -23.14
CA VAL A 323 -9.43 1.06 -23.22
C VAL A 323 -10.82 1.59 -23.54
N ARG A 324 -11.19 2.79 -23.06
CA ARG A 324 -12.57 3.30 -23.10
C ARG A 324 -13.19 3.31 -24.49
N GLU A 325 -12.42 3.64 -25.53
CA GLU A 325 -12.90 3.70 -26.91
C GLU A 325 -13.16 2.31 -27.52
N HIS A 326 -12.59 1.27 -26.92
CA HIS A 326 -12.69 -0.12 -27.36
C HIS A 326 -13.34 -1.01 -26.30
N PHE A 327 -13.93 -0.43 -25.25
CA PHE A 327 -14.27 -1.18 -24.03
C PHE A 327 -15.22 -2.35 -24.31
N SER A 328 -16.30 -2.13 -25.06
CA SER A 328 -17.26 -3.17 -25.40
C SER A 328 -16.71 -4.25 -26.34
N ASP A 329 -15.68 -3.95 -27.13
CA ASP A 329 -15.08 -4.89 -28.08
C ASP A 329 -13.93 -5.70 -27.43
N ALA A 330 -13.10 -5.03 -26.63
CA ALA A 330 -11.92 -5.62 -26.00
C ALA A 330 -12.24 -6.33 -24.68
N MET A 331 -13.27 -5.86 -23.96
CA MET A 331 -13.73 -6.41 -22.68
C MET A 331 -15.26 -6.62 -22.65
N PRO A 332 -15.81 -7.43 -23.59
CA PRO A 332 -17.26 -7.55 -23.77
C PRO A 332 -18.00 -8.07 -22.54
N ASN A 333 -17.41 -8.97 -21.74
CA ASN A 333 -18.10 -9.53 -20.58
C ASN A 333 -18.19 -8.50 -19.44
N ILE A 334 -17.08 -7.79 -19.17
CA ILE A 334 -17.03 -6.73 -18.16
C ILE A 334 -17.93 -5.56 -18.60
N ALA A 335 -17.85 -5.14 -19.87
CA ALA A 335 -18.69 -4.08 -20.41
C ALA A 335 -20.19 -4.43 -20.32
N ALA A 336 -20.58 -5.67 -20.64
CA ALA A 336 -21.96 -6.11 -20.50
C ALA A 336 -22.44 -6.02 -19.05
N PHE A 337 -21.65 -6.50 -18.09
CA PHE A 337 -22.02 -6.46 -16.68
C PHE A 337 -22.20 -5.02 -16.17
N PHE A 338 -21.27 -4.11 -16.49
CA PHE A 338 -21.30 -2.71 -16.03
C PHE A 338 -22.18 -1.79 -16.88
N SER A 339 -22.74 -2.27 -17.99
CA SER A 339 -23.78 -1.53 -18.73
C SER A 339 -25.05 -1.28 -17.91
N GLU A 340 -25.26 -2.08 -16.87
CA GLU A 340 -26.33 -1.94 -15.87
C GLU A 340 -25.84 -1.26 -14.58
N GLY A 341 -24.60 -0.74 -14.55
CA GLY A 341 -23.99 -0.04 -13.42
C GLY A 341 -23.64 1.41 -13.72
N THR A 342 -22.67 1.94 -12.99
CA THR A 342 -22.05 3.25 -13.24
C THR A 342 -20.61 3.06 -13.70
N VAL A 343 -20.22 3.72 -14.78
CA VAL A 343 -18.83 3.81 -15.27
C VAL A 343 -18.34 5.25 -15.12
N PHE A 344 -17.19 5.46 -14.48
CA PHE A 344 -16.57 6.78 -14.32
C PHE A 344 -15.54 7.01 -15.42
N ASP A 345 -15.86 7.87 -16.38
CA ASP A 345 -15.08 8.05 -17.61
C ASP A 345 -13.89 9.02 -17.46
N GLN A 346 -13.84 9.73 -16.33
CA GLN A 346 -12.81 10.71 -15.96
C GLN A 346 -12.25 10.42 -14.56
N HIS A 347 -11.78 9.18 -14.36
CA HIS A 347 -11.19 8.72 -13.10
C HIS A 347 -9.65 8.72 -13.12
N PHE A 348 -9.04 9.22 -12.04
CA PHE A 348 -7.59 9.41 -11.96
C PHE A 348 -6.97 8.89 -10.66
N ALA A 349 -5.87 8.14 -10.79
CA ALA A 349 -5.00 7.76 -9.69
C ALA A 349 -4.26 8.97 -9.10
N GLY A 350 -4.03 8.93 -7.79
CA GLY A 350 -3.22 9.93 -7.08
C GLY A 350 -1.72 9.80 -7.31
N SER A 351 -1.26 8.61 -7.71
CA SER A 351 0.14 8.26 -8.00
C SER A 351 0.23 7.41 -9.28
N GLU A 352 1.41 7.29 -9.85
CA GLU A 352 1.67 6.52 -11.08
C GLU A 352 1.96 5.03 -10.86
N TYR A 353 2.02 4.55 -9.62
CA TYR A 353 2.43 3.18 -9.30
C TYR A 353 1.74 2.61 -8.05
N THR A 354 1.68 1.28 -7.97
CA THR A 354 0.88 0.49 -7.01
C THR A 354 1.14 0.80 -5.55
N PHE A 355 2.42 0.90 -5.14
CA PHE A 355 2.79 0.98 -3.73
C PHE A 355 2.15 2.16 -2.97
N PRO A 356 2.15 3.42 -3.47
CA PRO A 356 1.41 4.53 -2.86
C PRO A 356 -0.08 4.55 -3.21
N SER A 357 -0.50 3.98 -4.35
CA SER A 357 -1.91 3.97 -4.75
C SER A 357 -2.77 3.11 -3.83
N LEU A 358 -2.27 1.93 -3.40
CA LEU A 358 -3.02 1.03 -2.53
C LEU A 358 -3.39 1.66 -1.16
N PRO A 359 -2.45 2.24 -0.38
CA PRO A 359 -2.78 2.99 0.84
C PRO A 359 -3.71 4.17 0.57
N SER A 360 -3.57 4.83 -0.58
CA SER A 360 -4.40 5.98 -0.93
C SER A 360 -5.86 5.59 -1.11
N ILE A 361 -6.11 4.50 -1.85
CA ILE A 361 -7.45 3.92 -2.03
C ILE A 361 -7.98 3.40 -0.69
N ALA A 362 -7.14 2.70 0.07
CA ALA A 362 -7.52 2.08 1.33
C ALA A 362 -7.93 3.11 2.39
N THR A 363 -7.45 4.35 2.34
CA THR A 363 -7.66 5.37 3.40
C THR A 363 -8.38 6.63 2.93
N GLY A 364 -8.57 6.79 1.61
CA GLY A 364 -9.12 8.01 1.01
C GLY A 364 -8.17 9.20 1.09
N ARG A 365 -6.85 8.98 1.21
CA ARG A 365 -5.84 10.04 1.39
C ARG A 365 -4.73 9.97 0.35
N TYR A 366 -4.17 11.10 -0.07
CA TYR A 366 -3.04 11.15 -0.99
C TYR A 366 -1.73 10.71 -0.33
N PRO A 367 -0.69 10.34 -1.11
CA PRO A 367 0.59 9.83 -0.57
C PRO A 367 1.31 10.77 0.40
N HIS A 368 1.14 12.09 0.27
CA HIS A 368 1.71 13.05 1.21
C HIS A 368 0.99 13.08 2.58
N HIS A 369 -0.24 12.59 2.68
CA HIS A 369 -0.94 12.41 3.96
C HIS A 369 -0.76 11.00 4.53
N THR A 370 -0.67 9.95 3.69
CA THR A 370 -0.41 8.58 4.17
C THR A 370 1.05 8.34 4.53
N GLN A 371 1.97 9.12 3.92
CA GLN A 371 3.42 8.97 3.98
C GLN A 371 3.95 7.61 3.48
N ILE A 372 3.09 6.80 2.84
CA ILE A 372 3.48 5.54 2.18
C ILE A 372 3.78 5.82 0.70
N PHE A 373 5.01 6.21 0.40
CA PHE A 373 5.53 6.40 -0.97
C PHE A 373 6.93 5.79 -1.15
N ASN A 374 7.74 5.71 -0.10
CA ASN A 374 9.09 5.15 -0.20
C ASN A 374 9.08 3.62 -0.03
N GLU A 375 9.12 2.87 -1.14
CA GLU A 375 9.11 1.39 -1.12
C GLU A 375 10.27 0.75 -0.33
N LYS A 376 11.35 1.50 -0.08
CA LYS A 376 12.51 1.01 0.68
C LYS A 376 12.29 1.03 2.20
N ASN A 377 11.14 1.52 2.65
CA ASN A 377 10.76 1.60 4.05
C ASN A 377 9.43 0.86 4.28
N SER A 378 9.28 0.24 5.44
CA SER A 378 8.18 -0.64 5.80
C SER A 378 7.28 -0.10 6.93
N HIS A 379 7.40 1.18 7.29
CA HIS A 379 6.62 1.77 8.38
C HIS A 379 5.11 1.62 8.19
N GLU A 380 4.42 1.41 9.31
CA GLU A 380 2.98 1.23 9.31
C GLU A 380 2.22 2.56 9.28
N LEU A 381 1.12 2.59 8.52
CA LEU A 381 0.10 3.64 8.57
C LEU A 381 -0.30 3.95 10.02
N PRO A 382 -0.56 5.22 10.38
CA PRO A 382 -1.17 5.58 11.65
C PRO A 382 -2.46 4.79 11.91
N LEU A 383 -2.69 4.37 13.17
CA LEU A 383 -3.93 3.66 13.55
C LEU A 383 -5.18 4.55 13.45
N THR A 384 -4.98 5.87 13.44
CA THR A 384 -6.00 6.90 13.22
C THR A 384 -6.48 6.94 11.77
N GLN A 385 -5.63 6.58 10.80
CA GLN A 385 -6.00 6.50 9.39
C GLN A 385 -6.65 5.15 9.09
N LYS A 386 -7.96 5.02 9.36
CA LYS A 386 -8.71 3.76 9.20
C LYS A 386 -8.82 3.32 7.74
N THR A 387 -8.50 2.07 7.46
CA THR A 387 -8.60 1.48 6.13
C THR A 387 -10.04 1.04 5.81
N ILE A 388 -10.39 0.88 4.52
CA ILE A 388 -11.67 0.32 4.08
C ILE A 388 -11.94 -1.00 4.79
N SER A 389 -10.96 -1.90 4.83
CA SER A 389 -11.14 -3.22 5.43
C SER A 389 -11.41 -3.15 6.94
N GLU A 390 -10.83 -2.19 7.68
CA GLU A 390 -11.15 -2.00 9.10
C GLU A 390 -12.56 -1.47 9.30
N GLN A 391 -13.00 -0.54 8.44
CA GLN A 391 -14.36 -0.02 8.48
C GLN A 391 -15.37 -1.15 8.21
N MET A 392 -15.13 -1.95 7.18
CA MET A 392 -15.96 -3.11 6.84
C MET A 392 -15.96 -4.16 7.95
N LYS A 393 -14.80 -4.41 8.58
CA LYS A 393 -14.70 -5.31 9.72
C LYS A 393 -15.52 -4.82 10.91
N THR A 394 -15.49 -3.52 11.19
CA THR A 394 -16.29 -2.86 12.24
C THR A 394 -17.79 -3.00 11.98
N LEU A 395 -18.21 -2.96 10.72
CA LEU A 395 -19.60 -3.24 10.32
C LEU A 395 -19.99 -4.71 10.47
N GLY A 396 -19.03 -5.62 10.69
CA GLY A 396 -19.24 -7.05 10.91
C GLY A 396 -19.15 -7.90 9.64
N TYR A 397 -18.45 -7.42 8.61
CA TYR A 397 -18.10 -8.24 7.44
C TYR A 397 -16.96 -9.20 7.77
N LEU A 398 -16.97 -10.37 7.13
CA LEU A 398 -15.78 -11.20 6.98
C LEU A 398 -14.95 -10.63 5.83
N CYS A 399 -13.78 -10.07 6.15
CA CYS A 399 -12.92 -9.39 5.19
C CYS A 399 -11.83 -10.36 4.69
N CYS A 400 -11.86 -10.74 3.41
CA CYS A 400 -10.88 -11.67 2.84
C CYS A 400 -10.29 -11.14 1.53
N ALA A 401 -9.03 -11.47 1.25
CA ALA A 401 -8.43 -11.29 -0.07
C ALA A 401 -8.12 -12.65 -0.70
N PRO A 402 -8.98 -13.20 -1.58
CA PRO A 402 -8.74 -14.48 -2.23
C PRO A 402 -7.47 -14.51 -3.11
N LEU A 403 -7.04 -13.33 -3.55
CA LEU A 403 -5.74 -13.12 -4.18
C LEU A 403 -5.31 -11.66 -3.96
N ALA A 404 -4.13 -11.49 -3.37
CA ALA A 404 -3.44 -10.23 -3.22
C ALA A 404 -1.98 -10.37 -3.62
N THR A 405 -1.33 -9.26 -3.97
CA THR A 405 0.14 -9.21 -4.03
C THR A 405 0.71 -9.07 -2.62
N GLY A 406 2.04 -9.22 -2.51
CA GLY A 406 2.76 -8.97 -1.25
C GLY A 406 2.85 -7.49 -0.86
N ASP A 407 2.21 -6.59 -1.62
CA ASP A 407 2.34 -5.16 -1.47
C ASP A 407 1.51 -4.61 -0.31
N SER A 408 2.03 -3.58 0.33
CA SER A 408 1.33 -2.78 1.36
C SER A 408 0.88 -3.55 2.62
N ILE A 409 1.19 -4.84 2.75
CA ILE A 409 0.92 -5.64 3.96
C ILE A 409 1.74 -5.11 5.13
N TYR A 410 3.04 -4.92 4.94
CA TYR A 410 3.93 -4.39 5.98
C TYR A 410 3.65 -2.93 6.33
N SER A 411 3.16 -2.13 5.37
CA SER A 411 2.69 -0.76 5.64
C SER A 411 1.37 -0.69 6.42
N GLY A 412 0.70 -1.83 6.67
CA GLY A 412 -0.57 -1.88 7.39
C GLY A 412 -1.81 -1.49 6.57
N ALA A 413 -1.69 -1.23 5.26
CA ALA A 413 -2.83 -0.90 4.39
C ALA A 413 -3.89 -2.02 4.31
N LEU A 414 -3.49 -3.27 4.61
CA LEU A 414 -4.34 -4.46 4.62
C LEU A 414 -4.72 -4.94 6.03
N ARG A 415 -4.60 -4.11 7.07
CA ARG A 415 -4.81 -4.56 8.46
C ARG A 415 -6.24 -5.02 8.81
N GLY A 416 -7.27 -4.51 8.13
CA GLY A 416 -8.66 -4.91 8.42
C GLY A 416 -9.11 -6.26 7.87
N TYR A 417 -8.25 -7.00 7.16
CA TYR A 417 -8.56 -8.32 6.64
C TYR A 417 -8.39 -9.42 7.70
N ASP A 418 -9.26 -10.42 7.65
CA ASP A 418 -9.21 -11.65 8.44
C ASP A 418 -8.28 -12.69 7.81
N GLN A 419 -8.25 -12.72 6.48
CA GLN A 419 -7.47 -13.66 5.68
C GLN A 419 -6.96 -12.98 4.41
N LEU A 420 -5.69 -13.18 4.08
CA LEU A 420 -5.09 -12.77 2.81
C LEU A 420 -4.42 -13.98 2.16
N THR A 421 -4.77 -14.27 0.91
CA THR A 421 -4.04 -15.25 0.09
C THR A 421 -3.08 -14.49 -0.82
N VAL A 422 -1.79 -14.58 -0.54
CA VAL A 422 -0.76 -13.69 -1.07
C VAL A 422 0.15 -14.45 -2.04
N ASN A 423 0.38 -13.87 -3.22
CA ASN A 423 1.47 -14.25 -4.10
C ASN A 423 2.37 -13.02 -4.33
N ALA A 424 3.62 -13.08 -3.88
CA ALA A 424 4.57 -11.99 -4.06
C ALA A 424 5.12 -11.88 -5.50
N GLY A 425 4.87 -12.89 -6.34
CA GLY A 425 5.19 -12.91 -7.77
C GLY A 425 4.06 -12.34 -8.62
N LYS A 426 3.37 -13.19 -9.38
CA LYS A 426 2.24 -12.79 -10.24
C LYS A 426 0.90 -13.18 -9.62
N ALA A 427 -0.10 -12.33 -9.82
CA ALA A 427 -1.47 -12.55 -9.39
C ALA A 427 -2.40 -12.63 -10.62
N PRO A 428 -2.48 -13.79 -11.31
CA PRO A 428 -3.30 -13.93 -12.52
C PRO A 428 -4.79 -14.00 -12.21
N ALA A 429 -5.60 -13.33 -13.03
CA ALA A 429 -7.04 -13.20 -12.86
C ALA A 429 -7.75 -14.57 -12.85
N CYS A 430 -7.32 -15.53 -13.69
CA CYS A 430 -7.93 -16.85 -13.75
C CYS A 430 -7.83 -17.63 -12.43
N VAL A 431 -6.70 -17.54 -11.73
CA VAL A 431 -6.50 -18.15 -10.41
C VAL A 431 -7.28 -17.40 -9.35
N GLY A 432 -7.25 -16.06 -9.40
CA GLY A 432 -7.97 -15.22 -8.45
C GLY A 432 -9.48 -15.40 -8.51
N VAL A 433 -10.04 -15.55 -9.71
CA VAL A 433 -11.47 -15.81 -9.95
C VAL A 433 -11.89 -17.14 -9.34
N GLU A 434 -11.16 -18.22 -9.62
CA GLU A 434 -11.44 -19.53 -9.04
C GLU A 434 -11.42 -19.47 -7.51
N ARG A 435 -10.38 -18.89 -6.92
CA ARG A 435 -10.29 -18.72 -5.46
C ARG A 435 -11.42 -17.87 -4.90
N THR A 436 -11.84 -16.84 -5.63
CA THR A 436 -12.96 -15.97 -5.20
C THR A 436 -14.26 -16.76 -5.20
N ILE A 437 -14.58 -17.52 -6.25
CA ILE A 437 -15.78 -18.36 -6.30
C ILE A 437 -15.78 -19.35 -5.13
N ARG A 438 -14.66 -20.03 -4.88
CA ARG A 438 -14.53 -20.94 -3.75
C ARG A 438 -14.71 -20.25 -2.40
N GLN A 439 -14.23 -19.02 -2.25
CA GLN A 439 -14.46 -18.21 -1.04
C GLN A 439 -15.96 -17.89 -0.88
N LEU A 440 -16.66 -17.52 -1.97
CA LEU A 440 -18.10 -17.27 -1.96
C LEU A 440 -18.88 -18.54 -1.55
N GLU A 441 -18.48 -19.71 -2.04
CA GLU A 441 -19.11 -20.99 -1.73
C GLU A 441 -18.81 -21.46 -0.30
N ALA A 442 -17.57 -21.30 0.16
CA ALA A 442 -17.15 -21.73 1.50
C ALA A 442 -17.81 -20.91 2.60
N PHE A 443 -18.04 -19.62 2.35
CA PHE A 443 -18.56 -18.66 3.34
C PHE A 443 -19.88 -18.02 2.92
N TRP A 444 -20.72 -18.76 2.18
CA TRP A 444 -22.00 -18.26 1.67
C TRP A 444 -22.97 -17.80 2.78
N GLU A 445 -22.82 -18.30 4.00
CA GLU A 445 -23.61 -17.90 5.18
C GLU A 445 -23.12 -16.60 5.83
N CYS A 446 -22.03 -16.01 5.35
CA CYS A 446 -21.44 -14.79 5.90
C CYS A 446 -21.75 -13.57 5.00
N ASP A 447 -21.65 -12.38 5.58
CA ASP A 447 -21.57 -11.14 4.80
C ASP A 447 -20.10 -10.87 4.47
N LEU A 448 -19.75 -10.86 3.18
CA LEU A 448 -18.38 -10.89 2.68
C LEU A 448 -17.92 -9.52 2.16
N CYS A 449 -16.72 -9.10 2.55
CA CYS A 449 -15.98 -8.01 1.91
C CYS A 449 -14.71 -8.61 1.29
N LEU A 450 -14.70 -8.73 -0.03
CA LEU A 450 -13.63 -9.39 -0.77
C LEU A 450 -12.75 -8.38 -1.51
N PHE A 451 -11.46 -8.68 -1.58
CA PHE A 451 -10.48 -7.95 -2.39
C PHE A 451 -9.71 -8.90 -3.30
N LEU A 452 -9.88 -8.70 -4.61
CA LEU A 452 -9.23 -9.46 -5.67
C LEU A 452 -8.28 -8.52 -6.41
N HIS A 453 -6.98 -8.65 -6.17
CA HIS A 453 -5.92 -7.92 -6.88
C HIS A 453 -5.33 -8.81 -7.97
N THR A 454 -5.36 -8.33 -9.21
CA THR A 454 -4.84 -9.04 -10.38
C THR A 454 -3.78 -8.21 -11.10
N THR A 455 -2.77 -8.86 -11.68
CA THR A 455 -1.59 -8.21 -12.29
C THR A 455 -1.37 -8.58 -13.76
N ASP A 456 -2.41 -9.05 -14.45
CA ASP A 456 -2.32 -9.56 -15.81
C ASP A 456 -1.93 -8.46 -16.81
N VAL A 457 -2.58 -7.28 -16.70
CA VAL A 457 -2.32 -6.12 -17.59
C VAL A 457 -1.18 -5.22 -17.10
N HIS A 458 -0.64 -5.47 -15.90
CA HIS A 458 0.55 -4.78 -15.39
C HIS A 458 1.73 -5.01 -16.36
N PRO A 459 2.41 -3.94 -16.81
CA PRO A 459 3.46 -4.09 -17.81
C PRO A 459 4.75 -4.62 -17.16
N TRP A 460 5.30 -5.69 -17.72
CA TRP A 460 6.55 -6.29 -17.25
C TRP A 460 7.69 -5.94 -18.19
N ASN A 461 8.88 -5.68 -17.62
CA ASN A 461 10.08 -5.47 -18.44
C ASN A 461 10.30 -6.71 -19.32
N GLY A 462 10.48 -6.47 -20.62
CA GLY A 462 10.60 -7.52 -21.63
C GLY A 462 11.91 -8.31 -21.58
N VAL A 463 12.94 -7.80 -20.89
CA VAL A 463 14.21 -8.50 -20.71
C VAL A 463 14.00 -9.73 -19.83
N ASP A 464 14.35 -10.91 -20.35
CA ASP A 464 14.13 -12.21 -19.70
C ASP A 464 12.65 -12.52 -19.35
N TYR A 465 11.71 -11.82 -19.99
CA TYR A 465 10.28 -12.05 -19.83
C TYR A 465 9.70 -12.76 -21.05
N LYS A 466 8.93 -13.82 -20.79
CA LYS A 466 8.15 -14.50 -21.83
C LYS A 466 6.81 -13.82 -22.02
N PHE A 467 6.59 -13.29 -23.21
CA PHE A 467 5.31 -12.70 -23.61
C PHE A 467 4.27 -13.78 -23.92
N ALA A 468 3.00 -13.39 -23.95
CA ALA A 468 1.90 -14.28 -24.27
C ALA A 468 2.14 -14.96 -25.63
N THR A 469 1.87 -16.26 -25.72
CA THR A 469 2.28 -17.08 -26.88
C THR A 469 1.67 -16.55 -28.18
N GLU A 470 0.41 -16.13 -28.13
CA GLU A 470 -0.31 -15.52 -29.24
C GLU A 470 0.27 -14.17 -29.67
N VAL A 471 0.92 -13.42 -28.79
CA VAL A 471 1.64 -12.20 -29.16
C VAL A 471 2.90 -12.58 -29.91
N GLU A 472 3.68 -13.53 -29.38
CA GLU A 472 4.93 -13.99 -30.02
C GLU A 472 4.71 -14.59 -31.41
N THR A 473 3.58 -15.27 -31.64
CA THR A 473 3.31 -15.96 -32.91
C THR A 473 2.70 -15.08 -34.00
N HIS A 474 2.06 -13.96 -33.65
CA HIS A 474 1.37 -13.10 -34.63
C HIS A 474 2.09 -11.78 -34.89
N LEU A 475 3.00 -11.36 -34.01
CA LEU A 475 3.73 -10.11 -34.18
C LEU A 475 4.81 -10.25 -35.26
N PRO A 476 4.91 -9.32 -36.23
CA PRO A 476 6.02 -9.28 -37.17
C PRO A 476 7.36 -9.21 -36.45
N LEU A 477 8.42 -9.76 -37.07
CA LEU A 477 9.75 -9.82 -36.45
C LEU A 477 10.26 -8.43 -36.00
N ASP A 478 10.07 -7.40 -36.82
CA ASP A 478 10.55 -6.04 -36.51
C ASP A 478 9.83 -5.43 -35.29
N ASP A 479 8.55 -5.74 -35.10
CA ASP A 479 7.77 -5.30 -33.93
C ASP A 479 8.04 -6.17 -32.69
N ARG A 480 8.54 -7.39 -32.90
CA ARG A 480 8.90 -8.35 -31.85
C ARG A 480 10.25 -8.04 -31.21
N LEU A 481 11.16 -7.43 -31.96
CA LEU A 481 12.48 -7.06 -31.49
C LEU A 481 12.46 -5.61 -30.98
N PHE A 482 13.04 -5.40 -29.80
CA PHE A 482 13.10 -4.08 -29.16
C PHE A 482 14.45 -3.90 -28.46
N PRO A 483 14.89 -2.65 -28.22
CA PRO A 483 16.09 -2.38 -27.43
C PRO A 483 16.02 -3.02 -26.04
N LEU A 484 16.97 -3.90 -25.73
CA LEU A 484 17.03 -4.56 -24.43
C LEU A 484 17.63 -3.62 -23.37
N GLU A 485 16.78 -3.02 -22.56
CA GLU A 485 17.19 -2.24 -21.39
C GLU A 485 16.95 -3.04 -20.10
N LYS A 486 18.04 -3.54 -19.52
CA LYS A 486 18.01 -4.48 -18.38
C LYS A 486 17.36 -3.90 -17.11
N ASN A 487 17.26 -2.58 -16.97
CA ASN A 487 16.91 -1.90 -15.72
C ASN A 487 15.68 -0.97 -15.82
N GLY A 488 14.79 -1.16 -16.80
CA GLY A 488 13.55 -0.39 -16.88
C GLY A 488 12.54 -0.81 -15.81
N LEU A 489 12.13 0.12 -14.94
CA LEU A 489 10.98 -0.04 -14.05
C LEU A 489 9.68 -0.12 -14.87
N SER A 490 8.67 -0.87 -14.41
CA SER A 490 7.39 -1.09 -15.14
C SER A 490 6.71 0.23 -15.55
N VAL A 491 6.66 1.20 -14.64
CA VAL A 491 6.06 2.53 -14.86
C VAL A 491 6.88 3.45 -15.78
N ARG A 492 8.04 2.98 -16.24
CA ARG A 492 8.93 3.66 -17.19
C ARG A 492 9.21 2.77 -18.39
N LEU A 493 8.30 1.87 -18.71
CA LEU A 493 8.43 1.12 -19.95
C LEU A 493 8.05 2.02 -21.13
N PRO A 494 8.86 2.05 -22.19
CA PRO A 494 8.62 2.88 -23.35
C PRO A 494 7.44 2.34 -24.18
N ASP A 495 6.92 3.20 -25.05
CA ASP A 495 5.90 2.82 -26.02
C ASP A 495 6.50 1.97 -27.15
N PHE A 496 6.54 0.64 -26.94
CA PHE A 496 6.93 -0.33 -27.96
C PHE A 496 5.75 -1.22 -28.39
N PRO A 497 5.67 -1.58 -29.70
CA PRO A 497 4.60 -2.44 -30.22
C PRO A 497 4.38 -3.72 -29.41
N ILE A 498 5.45 -4.40 -29.00
CA ILE A 498 5.39 -5.63 -28.21
C ILE A 498 4.66 -5.47 -26.86
N TYR A 499 4.87 -4.36 -26.15
CA TYR A 499 4.20 -4.09 -24.87
C TYR A 499 2.72 -3.79 -25.09
N ARG A 500 2.39 -2.99 -26.10
CA ARG A 500 0.99 -2.70 -26.45
C ARG A 500 0.22 -3.96 -26.83
N GLN A 501 0.83 -4.85 -27.62
CA GLN A 501 0.20 -6.10 -28.04
C GLN A 501 0.06 -7.10 -26.88
N GLN A 502 1.05 -7.13 -25.97
CA GLN A 502 0.93 -7.85 -24.70
C GLN A 502 -0.26 -7.36 -23.88
N PHE A 503 -0.40 -6.04 -23.71
CA PHE A 503 -1.52 -5.46 -22.97
C PHE A 503 -2.87 -5.86 -23.56
N TRP A 504 -3.08 -5.73 -24.87
CA TRP A 504 -4.35 -6.13 -25.52
C TRP A 504 -4.62 -7.64 -25.50
N ALA A 505 -3.58 -8.49 -25.46
CA ALA A 505 -3.75 -9.92 -25.26
C ALA A 505 -4.22 -10.21 -23.83
N GLU A 506 -3.52 -9.70 -22.83
CA GLU A 506 -3.85 -9.90 -21.41
C GLU A 506 -5.21 -9.30 -21.04
N LEU A 507 -5.60 -8.17 -21.63
CA LEU A 507 -6.93 -7.58 -21.45
C LEU A 507 -8.06 -8.54 -21.81
N ARG A 508 -7.89 -9.31 -22.90
CA ARG A 508 -8.84 -10.35 -23.32
C ARG A 508 -8.82 -11.57 -22.41
N HIS A 509 -7.70 -11.89 -21.77
CA HIS A 509 -7.63 -12.95 -20.75
C HIS A 509 -8.38 -12.51 -19.48
N VAL A 510 -8.13 -11.29 -19.02
CA VAL A 510 -8.81 -10.69 -17.88
C VAL A 510 -10.31 -10.65 -18.09
N ASP A 511 -10.78 -10.15 -19.24
CA ASP A 511 -12.22 -10.10 -19.53
C ASP A 511 -12.88 -11.49 -19.48
N ARG A 512 -12.24 -12.52 -20.04
CA ARG A 512 -12.76 -13.89 -19.97
C ARG A 512 -12.84 -14.39 -18.53
N SER A 513 -11.78 -14.22 -17.74
CA SER A 513 -11.74 -14.72 -16.37
C SER A 513 -12.67 -13.93 -15.44
N ILE A 514 -12.55 -12.61 -15.41
CA ILE A 514 -13.40 -11.76 -14.57
C ILE A 514 -14.87 -11.86 -15.02
N GLY A 515 -15.15 -11.98 -16.32
CA GLY A 515 -16.49 -12.23 -16.84
C GLY A 515 -17.16 -13.48 -16.25
N GLN A 516 -16.40 -14.55 -15.98
CA GLN A 516 -16.92 -15.74 -15.28
C GLN A 516 -17.33 -15.41 -13.85
N LEU A 517 -16.52 -14.66 -13.11
CA LEU A 517 -16.84 -14.22 -11.75
C LEU A 517 -18.07 -13.31 -11.72
N LEU A 518 -18.15 -12.33 -12.62
CA LEU A 518 -19.28 -11.41 -12.72
C LEU A 518 -20.58 -12.14 -13.06
N SER A 519 -20.51 -13.11 -13.99
CA SER A 519 -21.64 -13.98 -14.33
C SER A 519 -22.09 -14.83 -13.14
N TYR A 520 -21.14 -15.38 -12.37
CA TYR A 520 -21.43 -16.10 -11.13
C TYR A 520 -22.14 -15.20 -10.12
N VAL A 521 -21.61 -14.00 -9.84
CA VAL A 521 -22.25 -13.06 -8.91
C VAL A 521 -23.68 -12.73 -9.34
N ALA A 522 -23.89 -12.39 -10.62
CA ALA A 522 -25.22 -12.08 -11.16
C ALA A 522 -26.21 -13.26 -11.08
N ALA A 523 -25.73 -14.50 -11.20
CA ALA A 523 -26.56 -15.70 -11.12
C ALA A 523 -26.92 -16.10 -9.67
N HIS A 524 -26.09 -15.71 -8.69
CA HIS A 524 -26.18 -16.21 -7.31
C HIS A 524 -26.65 -15.16 -6.29
N TYR A 525 -26.61 -13.88 -6.61
CA TYR A 525 -27.02 -12.78 -5.73
C TYR A 525 -28.11 -11.91 -6.37
N ALA A 526 -29.07 -11.46 -5.55
CA ALA A 526 -29.97 -10.39 -5.96
C ALA A 526 -29.18 -9.06 -6.09
N GLU A 527 -29.63 -8.16 -6.95
CA GLU A 527 -28.93 -6.89 -7.18
C GLU A 527 -28.81 -6.02 -5.92
N ASP A 528 -29.79 -6.11 -5.01
CA ASP A 528 -29.77 -5.42 -3.72
C ASP A 528 -28.90 -6.09 -2.64
N ASP A 529 -28.38 -7.30 -2.91
CA ASP A 529 -27.55 -8.10 -2.00
C ASP A 529 -26.04 -7.94 -2.25
N TYR A 530 -25.62 -7.34 -3.38
CA TYR A 530 -24.20 -7.19 -3.70
C TYR A 530 -23.81 -5.75 -4.07
N ILE A 531 -22.53 -5.46 -3.93
CA ILE A 531 -21.82 -4.34 -4.57
C ILE A 531 -20.57 -4.92 -5.23
N VAL A 532 -20.42 -4.71 -6.54
CA VAL A 532 -19.16 -4.97 -7.27
C VAL A 532 -18.52 -3.64 -7.60
N ASN A 533 -17.27 -3.46 -7.17
CA ASN A 533 -16.44 -2.29 -7.40
C ASN A 533 -15.20 -2.74 -8.18
N LEU A 534 -15.14 -2.44 -9.48
CA LEU A 534 -13.97 -2.71 -10.32
C LEU A 534 -13.22 -1.42 -10.57
N TYR A 535 -11.93 -1.41 -10.26
CA TYR A 535 -11.08 -0.24 -10.45
C TYR A 535 -9.65 -0.64 -10.80
N SER A 536 -8.86 0.38 -11.13
CA SER A 536 -7.42 0.26 -11.28
C SER A 536 -6.72 1.29 -10.41
N ASP A 537 -5.56 0.93 -9.91
CA ASP A 537 -4.72 1.72 -9.01
C ASP A 537 -3.92 2.80 -9.75
N HIS A 538 -3.62 2.57 -11.03
CA HIS A 538 -3.01 3.51 -11.98
C HIS A 538 -3.17 3.02 -13.42
N GLY A 539 -2.71 3.80 -14.38
CA GLY A 539 -2.67 3.41 -15.80
C GLY A 539 -1.33 2.79 -16.20
N THR A 540 -0.85 3.07 -17.42
CA THR A 540 0.45 2.57 -17.89
C THR A 540 1.13 3.55 -18.86
N SER A 541 2.46 3.58 -18.83
CA SER A 541 3.28 4.44 -19.70
C SER A 541 3.46 3.90 -21.11
N ILE A 542 3.16 2.62 -21.36
CA ILE A 542 3.45 1.94 -22.64
C ILE A 542 2.59 2.43 -23.83
N PHE A 543 1.65 3.35 -23.59
CA PHE A 543 0.85 4.02 -24.61
C PHE A 543 1.12 5.54 -24.67
N SER A 544 2.08 6.02 -23.87
CA SER A 544 2.46 7.43 -23.83
C SER A 544 3.74 7.61 -24.66
N PRO A 545 3.67 8.22 -25.85
CA PRO A 545 4.88 8.60 -26.57
C PRO A 545 5.68 9.58 -25.70
N PRO A 546 7.03 9.50 -25.70
CA PRO A 546 7.82 10.39 -24.87
C PRO A 546 7.67 11.84 -25.36
N PRO A 547 7.51 12.82 -24.44
CA PRO A 547 7.54 14.23 -24.81
C PRO A 547 8.88 14.64 -25.46
N PRO A 548 8.94 15.85 -26.08
CA PRO A 548 10.20 16.43 -26.52
C PRO A 548 11.26 16.36 -25.41
N GLY A 549 12.39 15.71 -25.70
CA GLY A 549 13.43 15.38 -24.70
C GLY A 549 13.55 13.90 -24.33
N GLY A 550 12.62 13.05 -24.81
CA GLY A 550 12.79 11.59 -24.82
C GLY A 550 12.56 10.88 -23.48
N ARG A 551 12.28 11.61 -22.39
CA ARG A 551 12.00 11.03 -21.07
C ARG A 551 10.53 10.68 -20.94
N ILE A 552 10.22 9.49 -20.44
CA ILE A 552 8.85 9.03 -20.19
C ILE A 552 8.12 9.95 -19.20
N ASP A 553 6.91 10.37 -19.57
CA ASP A 553 6.02 11.13 -18.67
C ASP A 553 5.25 10.17 -17.75
N VAL A 554 5.79 9.95 -16.57
CA VAL A 554 5.22 9.03 -15.55
C VAL A 554 3.88 9.50 -14.99
N VAL A 555 3.54 10.78 -15.10
CA VAL A 555 2.22 11.31 -14.69
C VAL A 555 1.38 11.71 -15.90
N SER A 556 1.64 11.13 -17.08
CA SER A 556 0.81 11.30 -18.28
C SER A 556 -0.64 10.85 -18.04
N GLU A 557 -1.56 11.24 -18.93
CA GLU A 557 -2.95 10.75 -18.85
C GLU A 557 -3.00 9.23 -18.92
N CYS A 558 -2.30 8.57 -19.85
CA CYS A 558 -2.31 7.10 -19.90
C CYS A 558 -1.73 6.45 -18.65
N SER A 559 -0.78 7.10 -17.95
CA SER A 559 -0.18 6.58 -16.71
C SER A 559 -1.06 6.75 -15.47
N THR A 560 -1.97 7.74 -15.46
CA THR A 560 -2.69 8.13 -14.23
C THR A 560 -4.21 8.14 -14.37
N ALA A 561 -4.77 8.19 -15.57
CA ALA A 561 -6.20 7.94 -15.79
C ALA A 561 -6.46 6.43 -15.76
N ALA A 562 -7.24 6.01 -14.77
CA ALA A 562 -7.41 4.61 -14.38
C ALA A 562 -8.90 4.22 -14.50
N ALA A 563 -9.19 2.94 -14.65
CA ALA A 563 -10.59 2.48 -14.73
C ALA A 563 -11.29 2.58 -13.37
N TRP A 564 -12.56 2.96 -13.36
CA TRP A 564 -13.45 2.79 -12.20
C TRP A 564 -14.90 2.60 -12.63
N MET A 565 -15.53 1.53 -12.14
CA MET A 565 -16.91 1.19 -12.42
C MET A 565 -17.53 0.38 -11.27
N MET A 566 -18.82 0.58 -11.05
CA MET A 566 -19.55 -0.03 -9.93
C MET A 566 -20.90 -0.55 -10.39
N ARG A 567 -21.40 -1.62 -9.75
CA ARG A 567 -22.77 -2.12 -9.93
C ARG A 567 -23.28 -2.76 -8.64
N GLY A 568 -24.58 -2.65 -8.40
CA GLY A 568 -25.28 -3.34 -7.33
C GLY A 568 -26.02 -2.36 -6.42
N ALA A 569 -26.25 -2.77 -5.19
CA ALA A 569 -27.12 -2.09 -4.25
C ALA A 569 -26.71 -0.62 -4.00
N GLY A 570 -27.63 0.30 -4.26
CA GLY A 570 -27.41 1.74 -4.09
C GLY A 570 -26.56 2.40 -5.18
N VAL A 571 -26.05 1.64 -6.15
CA VAL A 571 -25.31 2.16 -7.30
C VAL A 571 -26.29 2.55 -8.41
N PRO A 572 -26.27 3.80 -8.92
CA PRO A 572 -27.10 4.17 -10.05
C PRO A 572 -26.80 3.33 -11.30
N ALA A 573 -27.84 2.87 -11.98
CA ALA A 573 -27.74 1.96 -13.10
C ALA A 573 -27.70 2.69 -14.45
N GLY A 574 -26.96 2.13 -15.42
CA GLY A 574 -26.91 2.61 -16.81
C GLY A 574 -26.27 3.99 -16.98
N ALA A 575 -25.37 4.39 -16.09
CA ALA A 575 -24.76 5.71 -16.08
C ALA A 575 -23.30 5.69 -16.56
N VAL A 576 -22.95 6.65 -17.41
CA VAL A 576 -21.56 7.01 -17.69
C VAL A 576 -21.33 8.40 -17.12
N VAL A 577 -20.49 8.49 -16.10
CA VAL A 577 -20.22 9.73 -15.35
C VAL A 577 -18.96 10.36 -15.91
N HIS A 578 -19.07 11.62 -16.33
CA HIS A 578 -17.94 12.39 -16.84
C HIS A 578 -17.36 13.35 -15.79
N ASP A 579 -17.87 13.37 -14.56
CA ASP A 579 -17.28 14.14 -13.46
C ASP A 579 -15.84 13.69 -13.20
N LEU A 580 -14.96 14.64 -12.87
CA LEU A 580 -13.61 14.33 -12.41
C LEU A 580 -13.66 13.59 -11.08
N THR A 581 -13.10 12.38 -11.05
CA THR A 581 -12.98 11.56 -9.85
C THR A 581 -11.54 11.13 -9.61
N SER A 582 -11.19 10.87 -8.36
CA SER A 582 -9.88 10.39 -7.96
C SER A 582 -9.96 9.04 -7.25
N ALA A 583 -8.89 8.23 -7.28
CA ALA A 583 -8.81 6.95 -6.58
C ALA A 583 -9.12 7.07 -5.07
N VAL A 584 -8.84 8.23 -4.45
CA VAL A 584 -9.20 8.50 -3.05
C VAL A 584 -10.71 8.62 -2.81
N ASP A 585 -11.53 8.82 -3.85
CA ASP A 585 -12.99 8.92 -3.78
C ASP A 585 -13.66 7.55 -3.60
N ILE A 586 -12.93 6.46 -3.83
CA ILE A 586 -13.43 5.09 -3.61
C ILE A 586 -13.76 4.89 -2.12
N TYR A 587 -12.95 5.44 -1.21
CA TYR A 587 -13.16 5.33 0.23
C TYR A 587 -14.52 5.90 0.69
N PRO A 588 -14.83 7.19 0.46
CA PRO A 588 -16.12 7.75 0.85
C PRO A 588 -17.29 7.17 0.04
N THR A 589 -17.07 6.71 -1.19
CA THR A 589 -18.12 6.03 -1.97
C THR A 589 -18.53 4.71 -1.34
N LEU A 590 -17.57 3.87 -0.93
CA LEU A 590 -17.87 2.65 -0.16
C LEU A 590 -18.44 3.00 1.22
N GLY A 591 -17.99 4.09 1.85
CA GLY A 591 -18.57 4.59 3.10
C GLY A 591 -20.06 4.90 2.98
N HIS A 592 -20.44 5.61 1.91
CA HIS A 592 -21.82 5.92 1.58
C HIS A 592 -22.65 4.65 1.31
N LEU A 593 -22.15 3.72 0.50
CA LEU A 593 -22.91 2.53 0.10
C LEU A 593 -23.02 1.46 1.20
N CYS A 594 -21.99 1.32 2.03
CA CYS A 594 -21.92 0.31 3.10
C CYS A 594 -22.31 0.83 4.48
N GLY A 595 -22.37 2.16 4.67
CA GLY A 595 -22.83 2.80 5.91
C GLY A 595 -21.76 3.00 6.98
N PHE A 596 -20.50 3.26 6.59
CA PHE A 596 -19.47 3.76 7.51
C PHE A 596 -19.16 5.23 7.26
N SER A 597 -18.79 5.96 8.32
CA SER A 597 -18.46 7.38 8.22
C SER A 597 -17.02 7.58 7.73
N SER A 598 -16.85 8.52 6.80
CA SER A 598 -15.55 9.06 6.45
C SER A 598 -15.12 10.12 7.47
N ALA A 599 -13.83 10.19 7.78
CA ALA A 599 -13.29 11.26 8.59
C ALA A 599 -13.24 12.57 7.79
N ASP A 600 -13.35 13.72 8.46
CA ASP A 600 -13.39 15.03 7.80
C ASP A 600 -12.04 15.42 7.15
N ASP A 601 -10.96 14.75 7.55
CA ASP A 601 -9.58 15.00 7.11
C ASP A 601 -9.11 14.04 6.00
N ILE A 602 -10.02 13.31 5.34
CA ILE A 602 -9.68 12.57 4.12
C ILE A 602 -9.64 13.49 2.90
N ASP A 603 -8.91 13.09 1.86
CA ASP A 603 -8.88 13.82 0.59
C ASP A 603 -10.00 13.42 -0.37
N GLY A 604 -10.58 12.24 -0.15
CA GLY A 604 -11.66 11.68 -0.95
C GLY A 604 -12.96 12.50 -0.85
N HIS A 605 -13.59 12.73 -1.99
CA HIS A 605 -14.90 13.36 -2.09
C HIS A 605 -15.93 12.33 -2.54
N LEU A 606 -17.13 12.37 -1.97
CA LEU A 606 -18.24 11.57 -2.50
C LEU A 606 -18.60 12.12 -3.91
N PRO A 607 -18.64 11.28 -4.97
CA PRO A 607 -19.05 11.73 -6.30
C PRO A 607 -20.47 12.28 -6.32
N ALA A 608 -20.75 13.22 -7.24
CA ALA A 608 -22.05 13.90 -7.32
C ALA A 608 -23.21 12.95 -7.63
N ILE A 609 -22.95 11.88 -8.40
CA ILE A 609 -23.95 10.84 -8.69
C ILE A 609 -24.46 10.11 -7.44
N PHE A 610 -23.66 10.11 -6.35
CA PHE A 610 -24.04 9.60 -5.03
C PHE A 610 -24.52 10.70 -4.06
N GLY A 611 -24.77 11.91 -4.56
CA GLY A 611 -25.22 13.07 -3.78
C GLY A 611 -24.11 13.89 -3.12
N GLY A 612 -22.85 13.66 -3.48
CA GLY A 612 -21.73 14.49 -3.07
C GLY A 612 -21.49 15.70 -3.97
N THR A 613 -20.23 16.16 -4.06
CA THR A 613 -19.86 17.35 -4.84
C THR A 613 -18.80 17.00 -5.87
N ALA A 614 -19.05 17.34 -7.14
CA ALA A 614 -18.10 17.13 -8.22
C ALA A 614 -16.81 17.95 -7.99
N ARG A 615 -15.67 17.34 -8.31
CA ARG A 615 -14.37 18.02 -8.23
C ARG A 615 -14.24 19.02 -9.37
N ASP A 616 -13.67 20.18 -9.09
CA ASP A 616 -13.27 21.14 -10.12
C ASP A 616 -11.89 20.83 -10.72
N ALA A 617 -11.06 20.07 -9.99
CA ALA A 617 -9.80 19.53 -10.44
C ALA A 617 -9.42 18.21 -9.73
N VAL A 618 -8.59 17.40 -10.40
CA VAL A 618 -7.97 16.17 -9.87
C VAL A 618 -6.45 16.23 -9.97
N TYR A 619 -5.79 15.48 -9.09
CA TYR A 619 -4.35 15.56 -8.87
C TYR A 619 -3.72 14.18 -9.06
N SER A 620 -2.61 14.14 -9.79
CA SER A 620 -1.73 12.97 -9.85
C SER A 620 -0.30 13.43 -9.67
N ALA A 621 0.44 12.80 -8.76
CA ALA A 621 1.80 13.21 -8.43
C ALA A 621 2.77 12.04 -8.34
N SER A 622 4.01 12.28 -8.76
CA SER A 622 5.15 11.40 -8.57
C SER A 622 6.06 11.99 -7.51
N GLN A 623 6.16 11.31 -6.36
CA GLN A 623 6.97 11.68 -5.19
C GLN A 623 8.11 10.69 -4.94
N TYR A 624 8.64 10.09 -6.01
CA TYR A 624 9.65 9.04 -5.90
C TYR A 624 11.02 9.59 -5.45
N PRO A 625 11.63 9.11 -4.34
CA PRO A 625 12.92 9.59 -3.86
C PRO A 625 14.05 9.45 -4.88
N GLY A 626 14.87 10.50 -5.01
CA GLY A 626 15.96 10.57 -5.99
C GLY A 626 15.52 10.92 -7.40
N GLN A 627 14.27 11.33 -7.59
CA GLN A 627 13.74 11.85 -8.86
C GLN A 627 13.12 13.22 -8.63
N THR A 628 12.99 14.04 -9.68
CA THR A 628 12.24 15.29 -9.59
C THR A 628 10.76 15.00 -9.28
N TYR A 629 10.18 15.80 -8.39
CA TYR A 629 8.75 15.76 -8.11
C TYR A 629 7.98 16.19 -9.34
N LYS A 630 6.88 15.51 -9.65
CA LYS A 630 6.00 15.86 -10.79
C LYS A 630 4.57 15.89 -10.32
N LEU A 631 3.82 16.90 -10.77
CA LEU A 631 2.38 17.03 -10.50
C LEU A 631 1.64 17.34 -11.80
N ALA A 632 0.49 16.71 -11.96
CA ALA A 632 -0.53 17.08 -12.93
C ALA A 632 -1.82 17.46 -12.18
N VAL A 633 -2.27 18.71 -12.36
CA VAL A 633 -3.58 19.20 -11.90
C VAL A 633 -4.48 19.31 -13.11
N ARG A 634 -5.55 18.51 -13.17
CA ARG A 634 -6.39 18.37 -14.36
C ARG A 634 -7.79 18.90 -14.11
N THR A 635 -8.28 19.63 -15.11
CA THR A 635 -9.70 19.99 -15.30
C THR A 635 -10.21 19.28 -16.56
N HIS A 636 -11.45 19.54 -16.98
CA HIS A 636 -11.94 19.04 -18.28
C HIS A 636 -11.25 19.67 -19.48
N ASP A 637 -10.75 20.91 -19.35
CA ASP A 637 -10.27 21.69 -20.49
C ASP A 637 -8.75 21.90 -20.47
N HIS A 638 -8.14 21.93 -19.28
CA HIS A 638 -6.73 22.23 -19.08
C HIS A 638 -6.05 21.29 -18.07
N THR A 639 -4.74 21.11 -18.24
CA THR A 639 -3.83 20.51 -17.26
C THR A 639 -2.72 21.50 -16.89
N MET A 640 -2.50 21.74 -15.60
CA MET A 640 -1.26 22.34 -15.11
C MET A 640 -0.25 21.24 -14.77
N ARG A 641 0.99 21.42 -15.25
CA ARG A 641 2.14 20.56 -14.95
C ARG A 641 3.12 21.32 -14.08
N VAL A 642 3.63 20.66 -13.05
CA VAL A 642 4.72 21.16 -12.20
C VAL A 642 5.82 20.12 -12.15
N GLU A 643 7.07 20.54 -12.28
CA GLU A 643 8.24 19.69 -12.03
C GLU A 643 9.32 20.45 -11.25
N THR A 644 9.84 19.86 -10.17
CA THR A 644 10.94 20.46 -9.39
C THR A 644 12.28 20.35 -10.12
N ARG A 645 13.26 21.17 -9.72
CA ARG A 645 14.64 21.08 -10.24
C ARG A 645 15.47 20.08 -9.44
N GLU A 646 15.35 20.12 -8.13
CA GLU A 646 16.03 19.15 -7.27
C GLU A 646 15.22 17.85 -7.14
N PRO A 647 15.90 16.71 -6.89
CA PRO A 647 15.24 15.45 -6.57
C PRO A 647 14.51 15.52 -5.22
N VAL A 648 13.44 14.73 -5.10
CA VAL A 648 12.75 14.43 -3.85
C VAL A 648 13.71 13.68 -2.91
N ASP A 649 13.77 14.09 -1.64
CA ASP A 649 14.57 13.40 -0.63
C ASP A 649 13.88 12.11 -0.14
N GLU A 650 14.54 11.30 0.69
CA GLU A 650 13.99 10.04 1.21
C GLU A 650 12.74 10.23 2.08
N ASP A 651 12.60 11.39 2.73
CA ASP A 651 11.43 11.78 3.52
C ASP A 651 10.27 12.34 2.68
N GLY A 652 10.41 12.34 1.36
CA GLY A 652 9.40 12.79 0.42
C GLY A 652 9.36 14.30 0.22
N THR A 653 10.22 15.08 0.87
CA THR A 653 10.20 16.54 0.75
C THR A 653 11.10 17.06 -0.37
N VAL A 654 10.81 18.27 -0.88
CA VAL A 654 11.55 18.88 -2.01
C VAL A 654 11.34 20.40 -2.08
N ASN A 655 12.31 21.15 -2.61
CA ASN A 655 12.21 22.59 -2.85
C ASN A 655 11.51 22.91 -4.17
N PHE A 656 10.45 23.74 -4.11
CA PHE A 656 9.64 24.17 -5.26
C PHE A 656 10.01 25.54 -5.85
N GLU A 657 10.90 26.32 -5.23
CA GLU A 657 11.23 27.70 -5.64
C GLU A 657 11.63 27.85 -7.12
N GLN A 658 12.24 26.82 -7.70
CA GLN A 658 12.66 26.81 -9.11
C GLN A 658 11.85 25.86 -9.99
N ALA A 659 10.68 25.41 -9.51
CA ALA A 659 9.84 24.47 -10.24
C ALA A 659 9.45 25.02 -11.62
N VAL A 660 9.51 24.15 -12.63
CA VAL A 660 9.00 24.43 -13.97
C VAL A 660 7.50 24.24 -13.95
N VAL A 661 6.76 25.24 -14.42
CA VAL A 661 5.31 25.24 -14.45
C VAL A 661 4.82 25.56 -15.85
N GLY A 662 3.86 24.78 -16.35
CA GLY A 662 3.17 25.03 -17.60
C GLY A 662 1.70 24.65 -17.50
N ILE A 663 0.84 25.41 -18.17
CA ILE A 663 -0.59 25.11 -18.30
C ILE A 663 -0.85 24.81 -19.78
N TYR A 664 -1.59 23.74 -20.05
CA TYR A 664 -1.83 23.22 -21.39
C TYR A 664 -3.31 22.90 -21.54
N PRO A 665 -3.91 23.02 -22.73
CA PRO A 665 -5.15 22.32 -23.04
C PRO A 665 -5.01 20.82 -22.77
N ARG A 666 -6.09 20.14 -22.32
CA ARG A 666 -6.08 18.68 -22.10
C ARG A 666 -5.62 17.94 -23.36
N GLY A 667 -4.73 16.96 -23.19
CA GLY A 667 -4.17 16.14 -24.28
C GLY A 667 -2.95 16.74 -24.98
N HIS A 668 -2.53 17.94 -24.60
CA HIS A 668 -1.35 18.62 -25.14
C HIS A 668 -0.28 18.91 -24.06
N GLU A 669 -0.29 18.13 -22.97
CA GLU A 669 0.64 18.30 -21.86
C GLU A 669 2.11 18.22 -22.33
N LEU A 670 2.93 19.15 -21.86
CA LEU A 670 4.37 19.24 -22.15
C LEU A 670 4.73 19.54 -23.63
N ASP A 671 3.77 19.86 -24.49
CA ASP A 671 4.04 20.45 -25.80
C ASP A 671 4.11 21.97 -25.70
N GLU A 672 5.31 22.53 -25.88
CA GLU A 672 5.57 23.98 -25.78
C GLU A 672 4.73 24.81 -26.76
N ASN A 673 4.30 24.23 -27.88
CA ASN A 673 3.45 24.95 -28.85
C ASN A 673 2.02 25.15 -28.36
N TYR A 674 1.60 24.40 -27.35
CA TYR A 674 0.27 24.47 -26.73
C TYR A 674 0.30 25.04 -25.31
N ALA A 675 1.48 25.45 -24.83
CA ALA A 675 1.59 26.11 -23.55
C ALA A 675 0.77 27.42 -23.57
N VAL A 676 -0.14 27.57 -22.61
CA VAL A 676 -0.96 28.76 -22.42
C VAL A 676 -0.64 29.39 -21.06
N ASP A 677 -0.64 30.72 -21.02
CA ASP A 677 -0.50 31.48 -19.78
C ASP A 677 -1.47 32.66 -19.78
N SER A 678 -2.31 32.72 -18.75
CA SER A 678 -3.22 33.84 -18.49
C SER A 678 -3.38 34.03 -16.99
N THR A 679 -3.72 35.26 -16.59
CA THR A 679 -3.94 35.60 -15.18
C THR A 679 -5.08 34.77 -14.59
N GLU A 680 -6.12 34.50 -15.37
CA GLU A 680 -7.29 33.70 -14.99
C GLU A 680 -6.89 32.24 -14.72
N LEU A 681 -6.12 31.62 -15.62
CA LEU A 681 -5.64 30.25 -15.45
C LEU A 681 -4.70 30.14 -14.24
N ARG A 682 -3.79 31.10 -14.02
CA ARG A 682 -2.93 31.11 -12.84
C ARG A 682 -3.72 31.26 -11.55
N ALA A 683 -4.70 32.17 -11.51
CA ALA A 683 -5.58 32.36 -10.35
C ALA A 683 -6.40 31.10 -10.02
N PHE A 684 -6.73 30.27 -11.02
CA PHE A 684 -7.37 28.99 -10.79
C PHE A 684 -6.37 27.92 -10.30
N PHE A 685 -5.30 27.67 -11.04
CA PHE A 685 -4.45 26.51 -10.79
C PHE A 685 -3.44 26.71 -9.65
N TYR A 686 -2.83 27.89 -9.49
CA TYR A 686 -1.73 28.06 -8.54
C TYR A 686 -2.17 27.84 -7.09
N PRO A 687 -3.28 28.40 -6.59
CA PRO A 687 -3.73 28.11 -5.22
C PRO A 687 -3.99 26.62 -4.97
N ARG A 688 -4.60 25.93 -5.94
CA ARG A 688 -4.90 24.49 -5.87
C ARG A 688 -3.64 23.65 -5.80
N ALA A 689 -2.72 23.86 -6.73
CA ALA A 689 -1.44 23.17 -6.77
C ALA A 689 -0.59 23.47 -5.52
N ARG A 690 -0.54 24.73 -5.07
CA ARG A 690 0.17 25.12 -3.84
C ARG A 690 -0.39 24.42 -2.61
N ASN A 691 -1.70 24.37 -2.47
CA ASN A 691 -2.35 23.69 -1.36
C ASN A 691 -2.01 22.18 -1.36
N PHE A 692 -2.07 21.55 -2.52
CA PHE A 692 -1.74 20.12 -2.67
C PHE A 692 -0.28 19.80 -2.33
N VAL A 693 0.67 20.63 -2.77
CA VAL A 693 2.12 20.36 -2.54
C VAL A 693 2.65 20.91 -1.22
N ARG A 694 1.84 21.63 -0.44
CA ARG A 694 2.29 22.35 0.76
C ARG A 694 3.03 21.44 1.74
N GLU A 695 2.56 20.21 1.91
CA GLU A 695 3.18 19.26 2.84
C GLU A 695 4.43 18.58 2.28
N THR A 696 4.65 18.65 0.96
CA THR A 696 5.86 18.15 0.30
C THR A 696 6.92 19.24 0.19
N ALA A 697 6.51 20.51 0.11
CA ALA A 697 7.41 21.64 -0.09
C ALA A 697 8.23 21.95 1.17
N ASN A 698 9.56 21.81 1.08
CA ASN A 698 10.45 21.94 2.24
C ASN A 698 10.94 23.36 2.52
N ASN A 699 10.49 24.38 1.78
CA ASN A 699 10.96 25.76 1.94
C ASN A 699 12.50 25.95 1.74
N GLY A 700 13.19 24.99 1.13
CA GLY A 700 14.66 24.94 1.06
C GLY A 700 15.34 24.52 2.38
N GLU A 701 14.57 24.09 3.38
CA GLU A 701 15.03 23.52 4.64
C GLU A 701 15.33 22.02 4.43
N PHE A 702 16.48 21.56 4.92
CA PHE A 702 16.87 20.15 4.81
C PHE A 702 17.90 19.77 5.86
N TRP A 703 17.96 18.48 6.19
CA TRP A 703 18.95 17.92 7.11
C TRP A 703 20.22 17.49 6.35
N PRO A 704 21.41 18.08 6.63
CA PRO A 704 22.63 17.79 5.87
C PRO A 704 23.03 16.30 5.89
N ALA A 705 22.78 15.59 6.99
CA ALA A 705 23.11 14.17 7.12
C ALA A 705 22.37 13.29 6.11
N MET A 706 21.11 13.62 5.79
CA MET A 706 20.29 12.90 4.82
C MET A 706 20.82 13.10 3.39
N ARG A 707 21.03 14.37 2.98
CA ARG A 707 21.57 14.68 1.65
C ARG A 707 23.00 14.16 1.45
N LYS A 708 23.85 14.19 2.49
CA LYS A 708 25.21 13.61 2.47
C LYS A 708 25.20 12.10 2.24
N ALA A 709 24.12 11.40 2.57
CA ALA A 709 23.96 9.97 2.29
C ALA A 709 23.57 9.66 0.83
N ARG A 710 23.27 10.69 0.04
CA ARG A 710 22.85 10.62 -1.37
C ARG A 710 23.64 11.60 -2.26
N PRO A 711 24.98 11.51 -2.30
CA PRO A 711 25.80 12.38 -3.15
C PRO A 711 25.44 12.27 -4.63
N GLU A 712 24.89 11.14 -5.08
CA GLU A 712 24.40 10.92 -6.43
C GLU A 712 23.14 11.74 -6.78
N TRP A 713 22.41 12.24 -5.78
CA TRP A 713 21.23 13.10 -5.98
C TRP A 713 21.57 14.58 -5.80
N PHE A 714 22.39 14.91 -4.78
CA PHE A 714 22.62 16.30 -4.35
C PHE A 714 24.06 16.80 -4.54
N GLY A 715 25.01 15.95 -4.96
CA GLY A 715 26.44 16.26 -5.02
C GLY A 715 26.88 17.27 -6.09
N GLY A 716 25.94 17.82 -6.87
CA GLY A 716 26.16 18.98 -7.73
C GLY A 716 26.03 20.33 -7.00
N SER A 717 25.66 20.31 -5.71
CA SER A 717 25.44 21.50 -4.89
C SER A 717 26.28 21.42 -3.60
N THR A 718 27.59 21.65 -3.72
CA THR A 718 28.46 21.99 -2.58
C THR A 718 29.26 23.22 -2.92
#